data_AF-A0A7S4EY91-F1
#
_entry.id   AF-A0A7S4EY91-F1
#
_cell.length_a   1.000
_cell.length_b   1.000
_cell.length_c   1.000
_cell.angle_alpha   90.00
_cell.angle_beta   90.00
_cell.angle_gamma   90.00
#
_symmetry.space_group_name_H-M   'P 1'
#
loop_
_entity.id
_entity.type
_entity.pdbx_description
1 polymer ?
#
loop_
_entity_poly.entity_id
_entity_poly.type
_entity_poly.pdbx_seq_one_letter_code
_entity_poly.pdbx_strand_id
1 'polypeptide(L)'
;CSFSCRCTPAPVGARMLARANGATWPMQPHCRKLRKSPPMRLTLLVAACSSCSGLGSGWRTGVQHHALGGVRPLTGYSRVVEPCCAVQESRSRTVDVIVVGGGHAGCEAAAAAARAGAQTLLVTQSIDTIGEMSCNPSIGGIGKGHLVREVDALDGLMGRVIDEAGIHFRMLNRRKGPAVQGPRAQADRDIYRTAMQAALRQVDRLELYEGSVEDLLLEGLPASSNVAASHAAATRTPRVVGVRTAEGAVLHAPRVVITTGTFMRGVVHIGKSTRPAGRYMRDSDSVEPPCTALAATLLRLKLPLSRLKTGTPPRLDGRTIDNGALEPQPSEEPPLPFSYVNEGGTVANAHRLITCYKTYTNERTHDIVRANMHTLPDYESGGGKGAGPRYCPSLFSKVERFPQREGHMVWLEPEGLSTHWVYPNGISSAFPLEVQQQLVNSMIGLENAEIVKPAYDVEYDYVDPRCLRHTLEVRECTGLYLAGQIIGTTGYEEAASLGTIAGANAALACAERPPLIIGRHEGYVGVLIDDLVTRGTQEPYRMFTSRAEWRLLLRADNADRRLTPKGAAAGCVSDERRQRLRDKESAIALGRHALASFTLPNSEWAARGFGVKPNGEMRSAEQILNVPRATLHEIEDTIASNPHGWRRGVEPPVGPAVPVLGREAVEVEIKYSNYLERQEKEVARLQDHMSVVIPFKVEYGALPCLSKEEVEKLTLARPATLREASLIPGITPKALFYIYKEISGQRQPQTGEPIASRTDSNGAEAGAEAGALEITEPADSHHFMEL
;
A
#
# COMPACT_ATOMS: atom_id res chain seq x y z
N CYS A 1 -7.81 39.18 -8.01
CA CYS A 1 -8.10 40.26 -7.05
C CYS A 1 -8.93 39.70 -5.91
N SER A 2 -8.75 40.22 -4.70
CA SER A 2 -9.46 39.80 -3.49
C SER A 2 -10.79 40.51 -3.33
N PHE A 3 -11.74 39.87 -2.66
CA PHE A 3 -12.50 40.52 -1.58
C PHE A 3 -12.88 39.47 -0.52
N SER A 4 -12.85 39.88 0.74
CA SER A 4 -13.16 39.04 1.89
C SER A 4 -14.13 39.76 2.83
N CYS A 5 -14.90 39.01 3.60
CA CYS A 5 -15.74 39.54 4.66
C CYS A 5 -15.53 38.72 5.94
N ARG A 6 -15.08 39.38 7.00
CA ARG A 6 -15.13 38.88 8.39
C ARG A 6 -16.11 39.77 9.16
N CYS A 7 -16.98 39.19 9.98
CA CYS A 7 -17.90 39.95 10.85
C CYS A 7 -18.05 39.30 12.23
N THR A 8 -17.30 39.84 13.19
CA THR A 8 -17.41 39.74 14.68
C THR A 8 -16.51 40.88 15.20
N PRO A 9 -16.81 41.58 16.32
CA PRO A 9 -17.26 41.06 17.63
C PRO A 9 -18.64 41.68 18.04
N ALA A 10 -19.13 41.81 19.29
CA ALA A 10 -18.55 41.77 20.65
C ALA A 10 -19.60 41.35 21.72
N PRO A 11 -19.25 41.21 23.03
CA PRO A 11 -20.00 40.36 23.97
C PRO A 11 -20.84 41.08 25.04
N VAL A 12 -21.70 40.29 25.71
CA VAL A 12 -22.21 40.52 27.09
C VAL A 12 -22.14 39.18 27.84
N GLY A 13 -22.01 39.17 29.17
CA GLY A 13 -21.94 37.93 29.95
C GLY A 13 -22.44 38.06 31.39
N ALA A 14 -22.00 37.11 32.22
CA ALA A 14 -22.18 37.00 33.68
C ALA A 14 -23.42 36.25 34.24
N ARG A 15 -23.11 35.09 34.85
CA ARG A 15 -23.54 34.56 36.18
C ARG A 15 -24.59 33.43 36.33
N MET A 16 -24.21 32.55 37.27
CA MET A 16 -25.01 31.77 38.23
C MET A 16 -25.66 30.43 37.82
N LEU A 17 -24.81 29.38 37.90
CA LEU A 17 -25.00 28.19 38.76
C LEU A 17 -26.36 27.99 39.47
N ALA A 18 -26.97 26.82 39.23
CA ALA A 18 -27.73 26.07 40.24
C ALA A 18 -27.55 24.56 40.02
N ARG A 19 -27.48 23.77 41.11
CA ARG A 19 -27.47 22.29 41.07
C ARG A 19 -28.87 21.77 41.42
N ALA A 20 -29.29 20.68 40.79
CA ALA A 20 -30.29 19.77 41.33
C ALA A 20 -30.07 18.34 40.81
N ASN A 21 -30.22 17.34 41.68
CA ASN A 21 -30.18 15.92 41.34
C ASN A 21 -31.60 15.34 41.36
N GLY A 22 -31.83 14.27 40.58
CA GLY A 22 -32.56 13.12 41.12
C GLY A 22 -33.92 12.71 40.50
N ALA A 23 -33.98 11.41 40.20
CA ALA A 23 -35.09 10.49 40.48
C ALA A 23 -36.32 10.38 39.53
N THR A 24 -36.37 9.19 38.91
CA THR A 24 -37.52 8.26 38.82
C THR A 24 -38.67 8.45 37.80
N TRP A 25 -38.93 7.30 37.15
CA TRP A 25 -40.07 6.85 36.30
C TRP A 25 -41.36 6.63 37.13
N PRO A 26 -42.61 6.44 36.58
CA PRO A 26 -42.92 5.42 35.55
C PRO A 26 -44.15 5.57 34.59
N MET A 27 -44.15 4.67 33.59
CA MET A 27 -45.27 3.95 32.91
C MET A 27 -46.64 4.62 32.63
N GLN A 28 -46.98 4.71 31.32
CA GLN A 28 -48.18 4.16 30.60
C GLN A 28 -49.64 4.37 31.14
N PRO A 29 -50.69 4.04 30.35
CA PRO A 29 -50.98 4.39 28.94
C PRO A 29 -52.44 4.90 28.75
N HIS A 30 -52.81 5.44 27.57
CA HIS A 30 -54.15 5.22 26.97
C HIS A 30 -54.24 5.66 25.48
N CYS A 31 -55.39 5.41 24.83
CA CYS A 31 -55.52 5.34 23.36
C CYS A 31 -56.87 5.91 22.85
N ARG A 32 -57.01 6.01 21.49
CA ARG A 32 -58.21 6.34 20.67
C ARG A 32 -58.45 7.86 20.45
N LYS A 33 -58.99 8.34 19.30
CA LYS A 33 -59.71 7.68 18.18
C LYS A 33 -59.75 8.58 16.90
N LEU A 34 -59.55 8.02 15.69
CA LEU A 34 -60.15 8.39 14.34
C LEU A 34 -60.09 9.87 13.86
N ARG A 35 -59.86 10.28 12.60
CA ARG A 35 -59.99 9.75 11.18
C ARG A 35 -59.25 10.78 10.25
N LYS A 36 -59.04 10.68 8.92
CA LYS A 36 -59.36 9.74 7.80
C LYS A 36 -58.26 9.86 6.69
N SER A 37 -58.57 9.47 5.45
CA SER A 37 -57.78 9.44 4.19
C SER A 37 -58.04 10.69 3.29
N PRO A 38 -57.43 10.92 2.09
CA PRO A 38 -56.73 9.98 1.16
C PRO A 38 -55.35 10.44 0.57
N PRO A 39 -54.65 9.60 -0.22
CA PRO A 39 -53.30 9.89 -0.75
C PRO A 39 -53.26 10.46 -2.19
N MET A 40 -52.10 10.98 -2.61
CA MET A 40 -51.78 11.31 -4.01
C MET A 40 -50.78 10.33 -4.65
N ARG A 41 -50.68 10.38 -5.99
CA ARG A 41 -50.09 9.33 -6.84
C ARG A 41 -48.61 9.54 -7.17
N LEU A 42 -47.94 8.41 -7.38
CA LEU A 42 -46.72 8.31 -8.19
C LEU A 42 -47.05 8.57 -9.67
N THR A 43 -46.23 9.36 -10.36
CA THR A 43 -46.26 9.49 -11.83
C THR A 43 -44.83 9.63 -12.34
N LEU A 44 -44.44 8.86 -13.37
CA LEU A 44 -43.15 9.01 -14.04
C LEU A 44 -43.10 10.35 -14.80
N LEU A 45 -41.91 10.96 -14.86
CA LEU A 45 -41.67 12.09 -15.76
C LEU A 45 -40.38 11.84 -16.55
N VAL A 46 -40.55 11.60 -17.85
CA VAL A 46 -39.45 11.36 -18.79
C VAL A 46 -38.81 12.69 -19.15
N ALA A 47 -37.54 12.87 -18.81
CA ALA A 47 -36.76 14.03 -19.21
C ALA A 47 -36.21 13.84 -20.65
N ALA A 48 -36.96 14.31 -21.65
CA ALA A 48 -36.50 14.35 -23.04
C ALA A 48 -35.63 15.59 -23.30
N CYS A 49 -34.59 15.42 -24.13
CA CYS A 49 -33.68 16.49 -24.51
C CYS A 49 -34.26 17.40 -25.60
N SER A 50 -34.25 18.71 -25.41
CA SER A 50 -34.34 19.70 -26.52
C SER A 50 -33.93 21.11 -26.07
N SER A 51 -32.77 21.58 -26.53
CA SER A 51 -32.32 22.97 -26.37
C SER A 51 -31.62 23.49 -27.63
N CYS A 52 -32.29 23.47 -28.78
CA CYS A 52 -31.75 24.03 -30.02
C CYS A 52 -32.83 24.38 -31.08
N SER A 53 -33.43 25.58 -30.98
CA SER A 53 -34.05 26.29 -32.11
C SER A 53 -34.55 27.68 -31.66
N GLY A 54 -34.27 28.73 -32.43
CA GLY A 54 -34.59 30.11 -32.03
C GLY A 54 -34.30 31.19 -33.08
N LEU A 55 -34.41 30.88 -34.38
CA LEU A 55 -34.27 31.87 -35.46
C LEU A 55 -35.62 32.53 -35.78
N GLY A 56 -35.82 33.76 -35.29
CA GLY A 56 -36.93 34.63 -35.69
C GLY A 56 -36.58 35.44 -36.93
N SER A 57 -37.41 35.38 -37.98
CA SER A 57 -37.17 36.06 -39.26
C SER A 57 -37.72 37.50 -39.29
N GLY A 58 -36.87 38.45 -39.72
CA GLY A 58 -37.21 39.88 -39.82
C GLY A 58 -37.03 40.43 -41.24
N TRP A 59 -38.13 40.42 -42.01
CA TRP A 59 -38.46 41.26 -43.18
C TRP A 59 -37.38 42.16 -43.82
N ARG A 60 -37.11 41.95 -45.12
CA ARG A 60 -37.22 43.00 -46.17
C ARG A 60 -37.15 42.42 -47.60
N THR A 61 -37.83 43.12 -48.52
CA THR A 61 -37.72 43.15 -50.00
C THR A 61 -36.40 42.62 -50.58
N GLY A 62 -36.29 41.81 -51.64
CA GLY A 62 -37.23 41.46 -52.73
C GLY A 62 -36.73 42.00 -54.10
N VAL A 63 -36.80 41.23 -55.20
CA VAL A 63 -36.85 41.70 -56.63
C VAL A 63 -36.97 40.53 -57.64
N GLN A 64 -37.93 40.67 -58.56
CA GLN A 64 -38.16 40.18 -59.94
C GLN A 64 -37.54 38.88 -60.53
N HIS A 65 -38.40 38.18 -61.30
CA HIS A 65 -38.24 37.51 -62.63
C HIS A 65 -36.84 37.09 -63.15
N HIS A 66 -36.66 35.92 -63.76
CA HIS A 66 -37.37 35.49 -64.99
C HIS A 66 -37.48 33.95 -65.17
N ALA A 67 -38.33 33.53 -66.12
CA ALA A 67 -38.47 32.14 -66.57
C ALA A 67 -38.18 32.00 -68.08
N LEU A 68 -37.68 30.82 -68.48
CA LEU A 68 -37.58 30.16 -69.81
C LEU A 68 -36.63 28.94 -69.62
N GLY A 69 -36.68 27.80 -70.32
CA GLY A 69 -37.60 27.35 -71.38
C GLY A 69 -36.87 26.50 -72.43
N GLY A 70 -36.81 25.16 -72.27
CA GLY A 70 -36.09 24.25 -73.20
C GLY A 70 -36.27 22.76 -72.86
N VAL A 71 -36.19 21.85 -73.86
CA VAL A 71 -36.77 20.48 -73.75
C VAL A 71 -35.89 19.38 -74.39
N ARG A 72 -35.42 18.43 -73.55
CA ARG A 72 -35.01 17.02 -73.87
C ARG A 72 -33.77 16.83 -74.80
N PRO A 73 -33.20 15.61 -74.96
CA PRO A 73 -33.65 14.28 -74.47
C PRO A 73 -32.63 13.40 -73.70
N LEU A 74 -33.16 12.31 -73.12
CA LEU A 74 -32.56 10.98 -72.90
C LEU A 74 -31.14 10.85 -72.30
N THR A 75 -31.08 10.42 -71.04
CA THR A 75 -30.52 9.10 -70.65
C THR A 75 -31.03 8.75 -69.24
N GLY A 76 -31.05 7.47 -68.87
CA GLY A 76 -31.51 7.03 -67.55
C GLY A 76 -30.39 6.47 -66.70
N TYR A 77 -30.60 6.39 -65.38
CA TYR A 77 -30.31 5.22 -64.56
C TYR A 77 -30.97 5.37 -63.18
N SER A 78 -31.35 4.27 -62.54
CA SER A 78 -32.02 4.27 -61.23
C SER A 78 -31.08 4.75 -60.13
N ARG A 79 -31.53 5.69 -59.29
CA ARG A 79 -30.82 6.02 -58.05
C ARG A 79 -30.93 4.87 -57.06
N VAL A 80 -29.83 4.15 -56.86
CA VAL A 80 -29.59 3.42 -55.61
C VAL A 80 -29.51 4.45 -54.48
N VAL A 81 -30.15 4.17 -53.35
CA VAL A 81 -30.02 4.98 -52.14
C VAL A 81 -28.85 4.42 -51.33
N GLU A 82 -27.69 5.05 -51.45
CA GLU A 82 -26.58 4.79 -50.53
C GLU A 82 -26.96 5.34 -49.14
N PRO A 83 -26.83 4.56 -48.06
CA PRO A 83 -26.92 5.09 -46.71
C PRO A 83 -25.76 6.07 -46.51
N CYS A 84 -26.07 7.29 -46.05
CA CYS A 84 -25.03 8.24 -45.69
C CYS A 84 -24.35 7.76 -44.39
N CYS A 85 -23.30 6.96 -44.54
CA CYS A 85 -22.41 6.59 -43.45
C CYS A 85 -21.73 7.85 -42.91
N ALA A 86 -22.30 8.42 -41.86
CA ALA A 86 -21.66 9.48 -41.08
C ALA A 86 -20.38 8.92 -40.45
N VAL A 87 -19.26 9.11 -41.14
CA VAL A 87 -17.92 8.84 -40.60
C VAL A 87 -17.77 9.71 -39.37
N GLN A 88 -17.83 9.09 -38.19
CA GLN A 88 -17.45 9.77 -36.96
C GLN A 88 -15.96 10.06 -37.06
N GLU A 89 -15.61 11.33 -37.27
CA GLU A 89 -14.22 11.77 -37.21
C GLU A 89 -13.65 11.37 -35.86
N SER A 90 -12.70 10.43 -35.87
CA SER A 90 -12.04 9.95 -34.66
C SER A 90 -11.22 11.08 -34.06
N ARG A 91 -11.81 11.84 -33.13
CA ARG A 91 -11.15 12.93 -32.41
C ARG A 91 -9.93 12.37 -31.70
N SER A 92 -8.75 12.56 -32.29
CA SER A 92 -7.48 12.22 -31.67
C SER A 92 -7.32 13.07 -30.42
N ARG A 93 -7.23 12.42 -29.27
CA ARG A 93 -7.06 13.09 -27.98
C ARG A 93 -5.66 12.82 -27.45
N THR A 94 -4.89 13.90 -27.27
CA THR A 94 -3.51 13.85 -26.78
C THR A 94 -3.45 14.32 -25.33
N VAL A 95 -2.74 13.56 -24.50
CA VAL A 95 -2.44 13.88 -23.09
C VAL A 95 -0.97 13.55 -22.79
N ASP A 96 -0.45 13.92 -21.63
CA ASP A 96 0.94 13.64 -21.26
C ASP A 96 1.14 12.19 -20.78
N VAL A 97 0.17 11.66 -20.02
CA VAL A 97 0.22 10.29 -19.45
C VAL A 97 -1.14 9.60 -19.61
N ILE A 98 -1.12 8.37 -20.13
CA ILE A 98 -2.28 7.47 -20.07
C ILE A 98 -2.02 6.37 -19.03
N VAL A 99 -2.99 6.14 -18.16
CA VAL A 99 -2.97 5.03 -17.18
C VAL A 99 -4.06 4.03 -17.56
N VAL A 100 -3.71 2.75 -17.62
CA VAL A 100 -4.58 1.67 -18.10
C VAL A 100 -4.97 0.75 -16.94
N GLY A 101 -6.26 0.76 -16.59
CA GLY A 101 -6.90 -0.05 -15.54
C GLY A 101 -7.27 0.76 -14.29
N GLY A 102 -8.54 0.79 -13.91
CA GLY A 102 -9.05 1.50 -12.72
C GLY A 102 -8.73 0.85 -11.35
N GLY A 103 -7.72 -0.02 -11.28
CA GLY A 103 -7.34 -0.72 -10.06
C GLY A 103 -6.51 0.14 -9.10
N HIS A 104 -6.18 -0.41 -7.92
CA HIS A 104 -5.41 0.29 -6.87
C HIS A 104 -4.10 0.93 -7.36
N ALA A 105 -3.34 0.25 -8.23
CA ALA A 105 -2.15 0.82 -8.85
C ALA A 105 -2.49 1.96 -9.84
N GLY A 106 -3.55 1.81 -10.63
CA GLY A 106 -3.98 2.82 -11.61
C GLY A 106 -4.53 4.09 -10.96
N CYS A 107 -5.27 3.95 -9.86
CA CYS A 107 -5.77 5.08 -9.05
C CYS A 107 -4.60 5.95 -8.56
N GLU A 108 -3.59 5.34 -7.92
CA GLU A 108 -2.42 6.07 -7.43
C GLU A 108 -1.50 6.57 -8.55
N ALA A 109 -1.33 5.82 -9.64
CA ALA A 109 -0.55 6.25 -10.78
C ALA A 109 -1.18 7.48 -11.46
N ALA A 110 -2.49 7.46 -11.66
CA ALA A 110 -3.24 8.57 -12.22
C ALA A 110 -3.18 9.81 -11.31
N ALA A 111 -3.43 9.63 -10.01
CA ALA A 111 -3.35 10.71 -9.04
C ALA A 111 -1.94 11.31 -8.90
N ALA A 112 -0.89 10.47 -8.91
CA ALA A 112 0.49 10.92 -8.77
C ALA A 112 1.03 11.60 -10.04
N ALA A 113 0.66 11.12 -11.23
CA ALA A 113 1.02 11.76 -12.50
C ALA A 113 0.39 13.15 -12.63
N ALA A 114 -0.91 13.25 -12.34
CA ALA A 114 -1.65 14.50 -12.39
C ALA A 114 -1.13 15.53 -11.37
N ARG A 115 -0.87 15.12 -10.12
CA ARG A 115 -0.24 15.97 -9.09
C ARG A 115 1.17 16.44 -9.50
N ALA A 116 1.97 15.59 -10.14
CA ALA A 116 3.29 15.96 -10.67
C ALA A 116 3.22 16.91 -11.89
N GLY A 117 2.03 17.26 -12.37
CA GLY A 117 1.74 18.33 -13.33
C GLY A 117 1.21 17.88 -14.69
N ALA A 118 1.20 16.58 -14.97
CA ALA A 118 0.84 16.01 -16.27
C ALA A 118 -0.68 16.03 -16.52
N GLN A 119 -1.10 16.37 -17.75
CA GLN A 119 -2.45 16.04 -18.21
C GLN A 119 -2.57 14.52 -18.30
N THR A 120 -3.47 13.94 -17.49
CA THR A 120 -3.50 12.51 -17.22
C THR A 120 -4.87 11.93 -17.54
N LEU A 121 -4.90 10.80 -18.24
CA LEU A 121 -6.13 10.08 -18.60
C LEU A 121 -6.11 8.68 -18.00
N LEU A 122 -7.03 8.39 -17.08
CA LEU A 122 -7.23 7.04 -16.54
C LEU A 122 -8.29 6.31 -17.36
N VAL A 123 -7.86 5.32 -18.15
CA VAL A 123 -8.71 4.47 -18.98
C VAL A 123 -9.06 3.19 -18.22
N THR A 124 -10.34 2.84 -18.12
CA THR A 124 -10.82 1.65 -17.39
C THR A 124 -12.04 1.03 -18.06
N GLN A 125 -12.20 -0.30 -17.98
CA GLN A 125 -13.34 -1.02 -18.55
C GLN A 125 -14.68 -0.59 -17.95
N SER A 126 -14.68 -0.19 -16.67
CA SER A 126 -15.78 0.51 -16.02
C SER A 126 -15.26 1.52 -15.01
N ILE A 127 -15.91 2.67 -14.92
CA ILE A 127 -15.66 3.70 -13.90
C ILE A 127 -16.29 3.29 -12.57
N ASP A 128 -17.44 2.61 -12.59
CA ASP A 128 -18.17 2.18 -11.38
C ASP A 128 -17.39 1.13 -10.56
N THR A 129 -16.47 0.37 -11.19
CA THR A 129 -15.63 -0.62 -10.51
C THR A 129 -14.25 -0.08 -10.06
N ILE A 130 -13.98 1.21 -10.27
CA ILE A 130 -12.82 1.91 -9.68
C ILE A 130 -12.91 1.82 -8.15
N GLY A 131 -11.85 1.31 -7.52
CA GLY A 131 -11.77 1.12 -6.06
C GLY A 131 -12.39 -0.18 -5.52
N GLU A 132 -12.95 -1.07 -6.36
CA GLU A 132 -13.53 -2.34 -5.88
C GLU A 132 -12.46 -3.30 -5.30
N MET A 133 -12.67 -3.77 -4.07
CA MET A 133 -11.70 -4.53 -3.26
C MET A 133 -11.77 -6.04 -3.53
N SER A 134 -11.29 -6.50 -4.67
CA SER A 134 -11.47 -7.86 -5.23
C SER A 134 -11.26 -9.08 -4.32
N CYS A 135 -10.58 -8.95 -3.17
CA CYS A 135 -10.23 -10.03 -2.27
C CYS A 135 -10.70 -9.71 -0.83
N ASN A 136 -9.81 -9.55 0.15
CA ASN A 136 -10.15 -9.19 1.53
C ASN A 136 -10.68 -7.73 1.63
N PRO A 137 -11.69 -7.43 2.45
CA PRO A 137 -12.21 -6.08 2.72
C PRO A 137 -11.32 -5.24 3.66
N SER A 138 -9.98 -5.33 3.57
CA SER A 138 -9.06 -4.65 4.49
C SER A 138 -7.88 -3.99 3.79
N ILE A 139 -7.37 -2.93 4.41
CA ILE A 139 -6.15 -2.21 4.03
C ILE A 139 -5.13 -2.31 5.17
N GLY A 140 -3.88 -2.63 4.84
CA GLY A 140 -2.75 -2.57 5.75
C GLY A 140 -2.41 -3.88 6.46
N GLY A 141 -1.83 -3.76 7.66
CA GLY A 141 -1.25 -4.85 8.45
C GLY A 141 0.28 -4.84 8.45
N ILE A 142 0.91 -5.99 8.73
CA ILE A 142 2.37 -6.11 8.82
C ILE A 142 3.01 -5.90 7.43
N GLY A 143 3.97 -4.96 7.33
CA GLY A 143 4.56 -4.50 6.06
C GLY A 143 3.59 -3.65 5.23
N LYS A 144 2.40 -4.17 4.93
CA LYS A 144 1.33 -3.49 4.19
C LYS A 144 0.95 -2.13 4.77
N GLY A 145 0.74 -2.02 6.08
CA GLY A 145 0.43 -0.75 6.73
C GLY A 145 1.55 0.29 6.64
N HIS A 146 2.80 -0.13 6.43
CA HIS A 146 3.92 0.77 6.19
C HIS A 146 3.85 1.31 4.75
N LEU A 147 3.53 0.46 3.77
CA LEU A 147 3.29 0.88 2.38
C LEU A 147 2.13 1.89 2.27
N VAL A 148 1.04 1.71 3.01
CA VAL A 148 -0.09 2.67 3.00
C VAL A 148 0.35 4.03 3.57
N ARG A 149 1.09 4.04 4.69
CA ARG A 149 1.69 5.26 5.26
C ARG A 149 2.68 5.93 4.30
N GLU A 150 3.44 5.15 3.53
CA GLU A 150 4.39 5.68 2.53
C GLU A 150 3.70 6.22 1.27
N VAL A 151 2.61 5.60 0.82
CA VAL A 151 1.72 6.14 -0.23
C VAL A 151 1.12 7.46 0.23
N ASP A 152 0.59 7.51 1.45
CA ASP A 152 0.00 8.72 2.04
C ASP A 152 1.03 9.84 2.31
N ALA A 153 2.28 9.49 2.65
CA ALA A 153 3.41 10.43 2.72
C ALA A 153 3.77 11.03 1.34
N LEU A 154 3.67 10.22 0.27
CA LEU A 154 3.73 10.68 -1.12
C LEU A 154 2.38 11.25 -1.61
N ASP A 155 1.52 11.66 -0.67
CA ASP A 155 0.20 12.29 -0.83
C ASP A 155 -0.81 11.51 -1.69
N GLY A 156 -0.66 10.19 -1.70
CA GLY A 156 -1.58 9.23 -2.32
C GLY A 156 -2.95 9.17 -1.65
N LEU A 157 -3.90 8.54 -2.35
CA LEU A 157 -5.31 8.52 -2.01
C LEU A 157 -5.65 7.44 -0.97
N MET A 158 -5.01 6.27 -1.05
CA MET A 158 -5.36 5.08 -0.25
C MET A 158 -5.44 5.36 1.26
N GLY A 159 -4.53 6.16 1.82
CA GLY A 159 -4.53 6.53 3.24
C GLY A 159 -5.71 7.43 3.63
N ARG A 160 -6.10 8.37 2.77
CA ARG A 160 -7.30 9.22 2.96
C ARG A 160 -8.59 8.41 2.79
N VAL A 161 -8.65 7.52 1.80
CA VAL A 161 -9.84 6.74 1.45
C VAL A 161 -10.15 5.67 2.51
N ILE A 162 -9.15 5.04 3.15
CA ILE A 162 -9.39 4.11 4.26
C ILE A 162 -9.86 4.81 5.55
N ASP A 163 -9.48 6.06 5.79
CA ASP A 163 -9.98 6.83 6.96
C ASP A 163 -11.44 7.26 6.80
N GLU A 164 -11.92 7.40 5.56
CA GLU A 164 -13.34 7.61 5.26
C GLU A 164 -14.12 6.29 5.39
N ALA A 165 -13.65 5.25 4.72
CA ALA A 165 -14.35 3.96 4.59
C ALA A 165 -14.11 2.97 5.73
N GLY A 166 -13.23 3.28 6.69
CA GLY A 166 -12.78 2.34 7.70
C GLY A 166 -13.80 2.07 8.80
N ILE A 167 -14.04 0.79 9.10
CA ILE A 167 -15.08 0.33 10.02
C ILE A 167 -14.55 -0.51 11.19
N HIS A 168 -13.25 -0.82 11.21
CA HIS A 168 -12.55 -1.46 12.33
C HIS A 168 -11.08 -1.12 12.18
N PHE A 169 -10.42 -0.63 13.23
CA PHE A 169 -9.02 -0.21 13.20
C PHE A 169 -8.22 -0.97 14.26
N ARG A 170 -7.01 -1.40 13.92
CA ARG A 170 -6.13 -2.12 14.86
C ARG A 170 -4.65 -1.99 14.51
N MET A 171 -3.83 -1.61 15.48
CA MET A 171 -2.38 -1.69 15.40
C MET A 171 -1.92 -3.14 15.63
N LEU A 172 -1.53 -3.83 14.56
CA LEU A 172 -0.94 -5.16 14.69
C LEU A 172 0.45 -5.08 15.31
N ASN A 173 0.86 -6.12 16.04
CA ASN A 173 2.15 -6.20 16.75
C ASN A 173 2.40 -5.11 17.81
N ARG A 174 1.36 -4.45 18.35
CA ARG A 174 1.46 -3.32 19.32
C ARG A 174 2.43 -3.54 20.49
N ARG A 175 2.61 -4.78 20.97
CA ARG A 175 3.55 -5.15 22.06
C ARG A 175 4.97 -5.55 21.62
N LYS A 176 5.27 -5.61 20.31
CA LYS A 176 6.58 -6.07 19.77
C LYS A 176 7.55 -4.94 19.39
N GLY A 177 7.24 -3.70 19.75
CA GLY A 177 8.05 -2.52 19.42
C GLY A 177 7.75 -1.91 18.03
N PRO A 178 8.00 -0.61 17.84
CA PRO A 178 7.46 0.19 16.73
C PRO A 178 8.00 -0.23 15.35
N ALA A 179 9.22 -0.77 15.28
CA ALA A 179 9.84 -1.28 14.06
C ALA A 179 9.10 -2.44 13.38
N VAL A 180 8.10 -3.04 14.05
CA VAL A 180 7.28 -4.14 13.50
C VAL A 180 5.77 -3.92 13.70
N GLN A 181 5.35 -2.73 14.15
CA GLN A 181 3.94 -2.36 14.31
C GLN A 181 3.31 -2.05 12.95
N GLY A 182 2.16 -2.64 12.65
CA GLY A 182 1.49 -2.51 11.35
C GLY A 182 0.04 -2.05 11.48
N PRO A 183 -0.30 -0.81 11.13
CA PRO A 183 -1.69 -0.36 11.16
C PRO A 183 -2.52 -1.15 10.15
N ARG A 184 -3.69 -1.65 10.57
CA ARG A 184 -4.69 -2.32 9.73
C ARG A 184 -6.06 -1.70 9.96
N ALA A 185 -6.85 -1.57 8.90
CA ALA A 185 -8.28 -1.35 9.02
C ALA A 185 -9.10 -2.28 8.12
N GLN A 186 -10.31 -2.64 8.56
CA GLN A 186 -11.36 -3.11 7.69
C GLN A 186 -12.04 -1.92 7.02
N ALA A 187 -12.43 -2.06 5.76
CA ALA A 187 -13.19 -1.09 5.00
C ALA A 187 -14.61 -1.59 4.76
N ASP A 188 -15.58 -0.68 4.79
CA ASP A 188 -16.81 -0.88 4.04
C ASP A 188 -16.49 -0.79 2.54
N ARG A 189 -16.74 -1.87 1.80
CA ARG A 189 -16.42 -1.96 0.36
C ARG A 189 -17.09 -0.85 -0.46
N ASP A 190 -18.35 -0.53 -0.16
CA ASP A 190 -19.15 0.41 -0.95
C ASP A 190 -18.69 1.85 -0.66
N ILE A 191 -18.43 2.17 0.62
CA ILE A 191 -17.85 3.46 0.99
C ILE A 191 -16.45 3.61 0.39
N TYR A 192 -15.59 2.59 0.44
CA TYR A 192 -14.23 2.65 -0.11
C TYR A 192 -14.24 2.87 -1.64
N ARG A 193 -15.09 2.14 -2.36
CA ARG A 193 -15.29 2.28 -3.81
C ARG A 193 -15.76 3.69 -4.18
N THR A 194 -16.81 4.18 -3.52
CA THR A 194 -17.35 5.52 -3.77
C THR A 194 -16.38 6.65 -3.35
N ALA A 195 -15.67 6.50 -2.23
CA ALA A 195 -14.69 7.48 -1.76
C ALA A 195 -13.46 7.55 -2.67
N MET A 196 -12.97 6.42 -3.20
CA MET A 196 -11.90 6.42 -4.21
C MET A 196 -12.32 7.15 -5.49
N GLN A 197 -13.55 6.90 -5.97
CA GLN A 197 -14.10 7.59 -7.15
C GLN A 197 -14.29 9.10 -6.90
N ALA A 198 -14.77 9.48 -5.72
CA ALA A 198 -14.89 10.89 -5.33
C ALA A 198 -13.53 11.58 -5.25
N ALA A 199 -12.53 10.94 -4.63
CA ALA A 199 -11.18 11.47 -4.52
C ALA A 199 -10.51 11.66 -5.90
N LEU A 200 -10.62 10.68 -6.80
CA LEU A 200 -10.07 10.80 -8.16
C LEU A 200 -10.72 11.93 -8.97
N ARG A 201 -12.04 12.16 -8.81
CA ARG A 201 -12.75 13.29 -9.44
C ARG A 201 -12.37 14.66 -8.86
N GLN A 202 -11.64 14.71 -7.75
CA GLN A 202 -11.10 15.94 -7.14
C GLN A 202 -9.63 16.19 -7.51
N VAL A 203 -8.98 15.31 -8.27
CA VAL A 203 -7.60 15.51 -8.72
C VAL A 203 -7.58 16.39 -9.97
N ASP A 204 -7.08 17.63 -9.82
CA ASP A 204 -6.80 18.51 -10.96
C ASP A 204 -5.92 17.80 -12.01
N ARG A 205 -6.21 18.04 -13.30
CA ARG A 205 -5.51 17.45 -14.47
C ARG A 205 -5.71 15.95 -14.69
N LEU A 206 -6.58 15.30 -13.92
CA LEU A 206 -7.01 13.92 -14.17
C LEU A 206 -8.39 13.90 -14.85
N GLU A 207 -8.51 13.14 -15.94
CA GLU A 207 -9.79 12.76 -16.53
C GLU A 207 -9.98 11.24 -16.49
N LEU A 208 -11.22 10.80 -16.25
CA LEU A 208 -11.62 9.39 -16.25
C LEU A 208 -12.26 9.05 -17.59
N TYR A 209 -11.86 7.92 -18.20
CA TYR A 209 -12.39 7.46 -19.48
C TYR A 209 -12.81 5.99 -19.39
N GLU A 210 -14.05 5.72 -19.76
CA GLU A 210 -14.60 4.35 -19.80
C GLU A 210 -14.35 3.73 -21.17
N GLY A 211 -13.74 2.54 -21.20
CA GLY A 211 -13.38 1.80 -22.42
C GLY A 211 -12.29 0.76 -22.15
N SER A 212 -12.27 -0.32 -22.92
CA SER A 212 -11.21 -1.35 -22.84
C SER A 212 -10.02 -0.97 -23.72
N VAL A 213 -8.79 -1.25 -23.28
CA VAL A 213 -7.56 -1.01 -24.06
C VAL A 213 -7.08 -2.33 -24.66
N GLU A 214 -6.98 -2.37 -25.98
CA GLU A 214 -6.68 -3.61 -26.73
C GLU A 214 -5.30 -3.57 -27.41
N ASP A 215 -4.70 -2.40 -27.66
CA ASP A 215 -3.34 -2.30 -28.23
C ASP A 215 -2.57 -1.06 -27.73
N LEU A 216 -1.24 -1.12 -27.79
CA LEU A 216 -0.33 0.00 -27.60
C LEU A 216 0.11 0.56 -28.95
N LEU A 217 0.10 1.89 -29.09
CA LEU A 217 0.67 2.56 -30.26
C LEU A 217 2.18 2.61 -30.08
N LEU A 218 2.94 1.93 -30.94
CA LEU A 218 4.39 1.76 -30.83
C LEU A 218 5.12 2.32 -32.06
N GLU A 219 6.03 3.28 -31.82
CA GLU A 219 7.04 3.68 -32.80
C GLU A 219 8.24 2.73 -32.76
N GLY A 220 8.90 2.53 -33.91
CA GLY A 220 10.13 1.76 -34.03
C GLY A 220 9.95 0.23 -34.02
N LEU A 221 8.72 -0.27 -33.91
CA LEU A 221 8.39 -1.69 -33.97
C LEU A 221 7.50 -1.99 -35.19
N PRO A 222 7.75 -3.05 -35.99
CA PRO A 222 6.86 -3.45 -37.06
C PRO A 222 5.43 -3.78 -36.59
N ALA A 223 4.44 -3.42 -37.40
CA ALA A 223 3.02 -3.70 -37.14
C ALA A 223 2.60 -5.16 -37.43
N SER A 224 3.50 -5.97 -38.01
CA SER A 224 3.25 -7.37 -38.39
C SER A 224 4.48 -8.23 -38.14
N SER A 225 4.26 -9.52 -37.85
CA SER A 225 5.29 -10.56 -37.75
C SER A 225 5.79 -11.09 -39.11
N ASN A 226 5.26 -10.60 -40.23
CA ASN A 226 5.71 -11.01 -41.56
C ASN A 226 7.11 -10.44 -41.88
N VAL A 227 8.14 -11.26 -41.67
CA VAL A 227 9.56 -10.94 -41.93
C VAL A 227 9.84 -10.93 -43.44
N ALA A 228 9.48 -9.83 -44.11
CA ALA A 228 9.69 -9.65 -45.56
C ALA A 228 10.06 -8.20 -45.98
N ALA A 229 10.34 -7.30 -45.04
CA ALA A 229 10.79 -5.93 -45.34
C ALA A 229 11.73 -5.39 -44.25
N SER A 230 12.64 -4.49 -44.65
CA SER A 230 13.60 -3.78 -43.79
C SER A 230 14.59 -4.64 -42.99
N HIS A 231 15.79 -4.84 -43.55
CA HIS A 231 17.01 -5.11 -42.76
C HIS A 231 17.64 -3.80 -42.21
N ALA A 232 16.88 -2.70 -42.13
CA ALA A 232 17.40 -1.32 -42.05
C ALA A 232 16.67 -0.44 -41.01
N ALA A 233 16.23 -1.02 -39.88
CA ALA A 233 15.58 -0.27 -38.79
C ALA A 233 15.89 -0.78 -37.35
N ALA A 234 16.73 -1.80 -37.19
CA ALA A 234 16.89 -2.54 -35.93
C ALA A 234 17.72 -1.85 -34.82
N THR A 235 18.00 -0.55 -34.93
CA THR A 235 18.99 0.18 -34.10
C THR A 235 18.39 1.12 -33.04
N ARG A 236 17.06 1.19 -32.91
CA ARG A 236 16.37 2.11 -31.99
C ARG A 236 15.34 1.38 -31.13
N THR A 237 15.43 1.54 -29.82
CA THR A 237 14.44 1.04 -28.84
C THR A 237 13.04 1.54 -29.21
N PRO A 238 12.01 0.68 -29.23
CA PRO A 238 10.64 1.10 -29.52
C PRO A 238 10.13 2.06 -28.45
N ARG A 239 9.20 2.94 -28.84
CA ARG A 239 8.62 3.98 -27.98
C ARG A 239 7.10 3.86 -27.99
N VAL A 240 6.47 3.97 -26.83
CA VAL A 240 5.00 4.11 -26.76
C VAL A 240 4.57 5.54 -27.08
N VAL A 241 3.52 5.69 -27.89
CA VAL A 241 2.94 6.99 -28.32
C VAL A 241 1.43 7.06 -28.12
N GLY A 242 0.86 6.13 -27.35
CA GLY A 242 -0.54 6.09 -26.95
C GLY A 242 -1.11 4.67 -26.88
N VAL A 243 -2.43 4.57 -26.87
CA VAL A 243 -3.19 3.31 -26.84
C VAL A 243 -4.34 3.32 -27.85
N ARG A 244 -4.81 2.12 -28.21
CA ARG A 244 -6.06 1.91 -28.96
C ARG A 244 -7.09 1.21 -28.07
N THR A 245 -8.31 1.71 -28.12
CA THR A 245 -9.47 1.17 -27.40
C THR A 245 -10.21 0.10 -28.21
N ALA A 246 -11.05 -0.71 -27.55
CA ALA A 246 -11.89 -1.72 -28.21
C ALA A 246 -12.89 -1.09 -29.21
N GLU A 247 -13.34 0.13 -28.91
CA GLU A 247 -14.20 0.98 -29.74
C GLU A 247 -13.44 1.60 -30.94
N GLY A 248 -12.14 1.28 -31.08
CA GLY A 248 -11.27 1.72 -32.17
C GLY A 248 -10.65 3.11 -31.98
N ALA A 249 -11.10 3.88 -30.98
CA ALA A 249 -10.60 5.22 -30.70
C ALA A 249 -9.12 5.21 -30.30
N VAL A 250 -8.39 6.22 -30.77
CA VAL A 250 -6.93 6.35 -30.68
C VAL A 250 -6.60 7.48 -29.70
N LEU A 251 -5.96 7.13 -28.59
CA LEU A 251 -5.63 8.04 -27.49
C LEU A 251 -4.11 8.19 -27.43
N HIS A 252 -3.60 9.40 -27.67
CA HIS A 252 -2.16 9.65 -27.76
C HIS A 252 -1.57 10.11 -26.43
N ALA A 253 -0.44 9.51 -26.06
CA ALA A 253 0.39 10.00 -24.97
C ALA A 253 1.85 9.54 -25.14
N PRO A 254 2.84 10.39 -24.81
CA PRO A 254 4.26 10.02 -24.88
C PRO A 254 4.67 9.04 -23.77
N ARG A 255 3.83 8.79 -22.75
CA ARG A 255 4.05 7.81 -21.67
C ARG A 255 2.76 7.04 -21.36
N VAL A 256 2.88 5.75 -21.05
CA VAL A 256 1.74 4.87 -20.70
C VAL A 256 2.09 4.02 -19.48
N VAL A 257 1.19 3.94 -18.50
CA VAL A 257 1.32 3.09 -17.30
C VAL A 257 0.27 1.98 -17.34
N ILE A 258 0.69 0.71 -17.39
CA ILE A 258 -0.22 -0.44 -17.41
C ILE A 258 -0.40 -1.01 -15.99
N THR A 259 -1.66 -1.15 -15.57
CA THR A 259 -2.05 -1.56 -14.21
C THR A 259 -3.20 -2.58 -14.20
N THR A 260 -3.24 -3.49 -15.18
CA THR A 260 -4.34 -4.44 -15.51
C THR A 260 -4.74 -5.47 -14.44
N GLY A 261 -4.21 -5.40 -13.22
CA GLY A 261 -4.59 -6.30 -12.13
C GLY A 261 -4.47 -7.79 -12.51
N THR A 262 -5.55 -8.54 -12.32
CA THR A 262 -5.72 -9.96 -12.68
C THR A 262 -6.34 -10.20 -14.06
N PHE A 263 -6.51 -9.15 -14.88
CA PHE A 263 -7.34 -9.22 -16.09
C PHE A 263 -6.58 -9.76 -17.31
N MET A 264 -5.24 -9.66 -17.33
CA MET A 264 -4.43 -10.03 -18.51
C MET A 264 -4.44 -11.55 -18.73
N ARG A 265 -5.12 -11.96 -19.82
CA ARG A 265 -5.51 -13.36 -20.11
C ARG A 265 -6.10 -14.10 -18.90
N GLY A 266 -6.81 -13.39 -18.03
CA GLY A 266 -7.35 -13.91 -16.77
C GLY A 266 -8.32 -15.09 -16.98
N VAL A 267 -8.14 -16.14 -16.17
CA VAL A 267 -9.04 -17.30 -16.09
C VAL A 267 -9.37 -17.54 -14.62
N VAL A 268 -10.65 -17.72 -14.31
CA VAL A 268 -11.11 -18.09 -12.96
C VAL A 268 -11.45 -19.58 -12.92
N HIS A 269 -11.06 -20.25 -11.83
CA HIS A 269 -11.18 -21.68 -11.61
C HIS A 269 -12.02 -21.98 -10.36
N ILE A 270 -13.00 -22.90 -10.48
CA ILE A 270 -13.80 -23.44 -9.37
C ILE A 270 -13.96 -24.95 -9.59
N GLY A 271 -13.23 -25.76 -8.81
CA GLY A 271 -13.02 -27.18 -9.09
C GLY A 271 -12.37 -27.37 -10.47
N LYS A 272 -12.81 -28.37 -11.23
CA LYS A 272 -12.39 -28.54 -12.63
C LYS A 272 -13.09 -27.59 -13.63
N SER A 273 -13.96 -26.68 -13.17
CA SER A 273 -14.61 -25.68 -14.03
C SER A 273 -13.74 -24.43 -14.18
N THR A 274 -13.64 -23.91 -15.40
CA THR A 274 -12.90 -22.68 -15.72
C THR A 274 -13.72 -21.70 -16.55
N ARG A 275 -13.53 -20.39 -16.34
CA ARG A 275 -14.17 -19.31 -17.10
C ARG A 275 -13.17 -18.19 -17.39
N PRO A 276 -12.99 -17.74 -18.66
CA PRO A 276 -12.21 -16.55 -18.98
C PRO A 276 -12.81 -15.32 -18.28
N ALA A 277 -12.05 -14.70 -17.38
CA ALA A 277 -12.51 -13.66 -16.46
C ALA A 277 -11.32 -12.99 -15.78
N GLY A 278 -11.33 -11.66 -15.67
CA GLY A 278 -10.38 -10.93 -14.81
C GLY A 278 -10.76 -11.02 -13.33
N ARG A 279 -12.07 -11.00 -13.03
CA ARG A 279 -12.65 -11.01 -11.69
C ARG A 279 -14.14 -11.42 -11.76
N TYR A 280 -14.67 -12.05 -10.72
CA TYR A 280 -16.11 -12.23 -10.54
C TYR A 280 -16.73 -10.91 -10.07
N MET A 281 -17.86 -10.52 -10.67
CA MET A 281 -18.62 -9.40 -10.15
C MET A 281 -19.15 -9.73 -8.77
N ARG A 282 -19.10 -8.75 -7.86
CA ARG A 282 -19.58 -8.90 -6.49
C ARG A 282 -21.10 -9.16 -6.48
N ASP A 283 -21.86 -8.22 -7.03
CA ASP A 283 -23.31 -8.15 -6.86
C ASP A 283 -24.11 -8.91 -7.94
N SER A 284 -23.46 -9.77 -8.74
CA SER A 284 -24.10 -10.65 -9.74
C SER A 284 -23.25 -11.89 -10.04
N ASP A 285 -23.72 -12.84 -10.85
CA ASP A 285 -22.95 -14.04 -11.24
C ASP A 285 -22.17 -13.86 -12.57
N SER A 286 -22.13 -12.62 -13.05
CA SER A 286 -21.30 -12.21 -14.17
C SER A 286 -19.82 -12.09 -13.78
N VAL A 287 -18.97 -11.88 -14.79
CA VAL A 287 -17.51 -11.68 -14.65
C VAL A 287 -17.11 -10.48 -15.49
N GLU A 288 -16.10 -9.74 -15.04
CA GLU A 288 -15.45 -8.76 -15.91
C GLU A 288 -14.55 -9.50 -16.93
N PRO A 289 -14.59 -9.12 -18.22
CA PRO A 289 -13.91 -9.83 -19.28
C PRO A 289 -12.37 -9.70 -19.17
N PRO A 290 -11.61 -10.76 -19.48
CA PRO A 290 -10.16 -10.68 -19.47
C PRO A 290 -9.66 -9.83 -20.66
N CYS A 291 -8.60 -9.07 -20.43
CA CYS A 291 -7.90 -8.34 -21.48
C CYS A 291 -6.94 -9.29 -22.20
N THR A 292 -7.19 -9.56 -23.49
CA THR A 292 -6.46 -10.57 -24.28
C THR A 292 -5.61 -9.97 -25.41
N ALA A 293 -6.09 -8.93 -26.10
CA ALA A 293 -5.35 -8.34 -27.22
C ALA A 293 -4.09 -7.59 -26.74
N LEU A 294 -4.17 -6.87 -25.62
CA LEU A 294 -3.01 -6.15 -25.05
C LEU A 294 -1.84 -7.10 -24.72
N ALA A 295 -2.13 -8.33 -24.28
CA ALA A 295 -1.13 -9.36 -24.03
C ALA A 295 -0.37 -9.76 -25.30
N ALA A 296 -1.03 -9.80 -26.46
CA ALA A 296 -0.37 -10.04 -27.75
C ALA A 296 0.63 -8.94 -28.11
N THR A 297 0.40 -7.70 -27.69
CA THR A 297 1.35 -6.60 -27.90
C THR A 297 2.51 -6.62 -26.90
N LEU A 298 2.33 -7.09 -25.67
CA LEU A 298 3.45 -7.37 -24.76
C LEU A 298 4.31 -8.56 -25.24
N LEU A 299 3.70 -9.60 -25.82
CA LEU A 299 4.41 -10.68 -26.53
C LEU A 299 5.16 -10.16 -27.76
N ARG A 300 4.58 -9.22 -28.53
CA ARG A 300 5.22 -8.56 -29.68
C ARG A 300 6.41 -7.69 -29.27
N LEU A 301 6.37 -7.09 -28.08
CA LEU A 301 7.51 -6.43 -27.43
C LEU A 301 8.56 -7.41 -26.84
N LYS A 302 8.31 -8.73 -26.91
CA LYS A 302 9.14 -9.80 -26.33
C LYS A 302 9.37 -9.69 -24.81
N LEU A 303 8.40 -9.13 -24.09
CA LEU A 303 8.48 -9.05 -22.63
C LEU A 303 8.40 -10.44 -21.98
N PRO A 304 9.10 -10.69 -20.86
CA PRO A 304 9.15 -11.98 -20.20
C PRO A 304 7.84 -12.29 -19.45
N LEU A 305 6.82 -12.72 -20.20
CA LEU A 305 5.51 -13.10 -19.67
C LEU A 305 5.54 -14.52 -19.07
N SER A 306 4.89 -14.67 -17.92
CA SER A 306 4.64 -15.92 -17.21
C SER A 306 3.29 -15.83 -16.50
N ARG A 307 2.82 -16.90 -15.83
CA ARG A 307 1.51 -16.93 -15.15
C ARG A 307 1.64 -17.13 -13.64
N LEU A 308 0.73 -16.52 -12.89
CA LEU A 308 0.58 -16.65 -11.44
C LEU A 308 -0.88 -16.89 -11.08
N LYS A 309 -1.14 -17.46 -9.90
CA LYS A 309 -2.50 -17.54 -9.35
C LYS A 309 -2.68 -16.84 -8.01
N THR A 310 -3.86 -16.28 -7.78
CA THR A 310 -4.30 -15.80 -6.45
C THR A 310 -5.72 -16.27 -6.13
N GLY A 311 -5.97 -16.64 -4.88
CA GLY A 311 -7.23 -17.23 -4.42
C GLY A 311 -7.99 -16.39 -3.40
N THR A 312 -9.31 -16.32 -3.53
CA THR A 312 -10.22 -15.68 -2.57
C THR A 312 -11.04 -16.76 -1.82
N PRO A 313 -11.37 -16.58 -0.53
CA PRO A 313 -12.32 -17.46 0.19
C PRO A 313 -13.75 -17.28 -0.35
N PRO A 314 -14.75 -18.05 0.11
CA PRO A 314 -16.15 -17.77 -0.21
C PRO A 314 -16.62 -16.45 0.43
N ARG A 315 -17.87 -16.06 0.20
CA ARG A 315 -18.59 -15.08 1.04
C ARG A 315 -19.70 -15.79 1.78
N LEU A 316 -19.83 -15.53 3.08
CA LEU A 316 -20.82 -16.16 3.95
C LEU A 316 -21.92 -15.16 4.29
N ASP A 317 -23.14 -15.64 4.54
CA ASP A 317 -24.20 -14.82 5.12
C ASP A 317 -24.03 -14.75 6.65
N GLY A 318 -23.64 -13.58 7.17
CA GLY A 318 -23.47 -13.33 8.59
C GLY A 318 -24.74 -13.51 9.45
N ARG A 319 -25.93 -13.62 8.83
CA ARG A 319 -27.18 -14.00 9.52
C ARG A 319 -27.24 -15.49 9.87
N THR A 320 -26.40 -16.31 9.24
CA THR A 320 -26.33 -17.77 9.40
C THR A 320 -25.13 -18.24 10.24
N ILE A 321 -24.37 -17.29 10.79
CA ILE A 321 -23.20 -17.50 11.66
C ILE A 321 -23.62 -17.39 13.13
N ASP A 322 -23.28 -18.38 13.96
CA ASP A 322 -23.46 -18.28 15.41
C ASP A 322 -22.30 -17.48 16.04
N ASN A 323 -22.47 -16.16 16.10
CA ASN A 323 -21.51 -15.27 16.75
C ASN A 323 -21.39 -15.48 18.26
N GLY A 324 -22.28 -16.24 18.90
CA GLY A 324 -22.19 -16.60 20.32
C GLY A 324 -21.13 -17.67 20.61
N ALA A 325 -20.79 -18.50 19.62
CA ALA A 325 -19.75 -19.54 19.69
C ALA A 325 -18.34 -19.03 19.34
N LEU A 326 -18.17 -17.74 19.04
CA LEU A 326 -16.95 -17.17 18.45
C LEU A 326 -16.23 -16.21 19.40
N GLU A 327 -14.90 -16.09 19.24
CA GLU A 327 -14.13 -15.07 19.99
C GLU A 327 -14.24 -13.71 19.28
N PRO A 328 -14.77 -12.66 19.95
CA PRO A 328 -14.89 -11.33 19.37
C PRO A 328 -13.56 -10.55 19.41
N GLN A 329 -13.28 -9.81 18.34
CA GLN A 329 -12.22 -8.82 18.25
C GLN A 329 -12.81 -7.43 17.92
N PRO A 330 -13.09 -6.59 18.93
CA PRO A 330 -13.48 -5.21 18.70
C PRO A 330 -12.36 -4.39 18.06
N SER A 331 -12.72 -3.24 17.50
CA SER A 331 -11.79 -2.19 17.07
C SER A 331 -10.96 -1.68 18.27
N GLU A 332 -9.84 -1.02 17.99
CA GLU A 332 -9.21 -0.13 18.96
C GLU A 332 -10.01 1.18 19.09
N GLU A 333 -10.07 1.71 20.31
CA GLU A 333 -10.67 2.99 20.66
C GLU A 333 -9.63 3.86 21.42
N PRO A 334 -9.40 5.12 21.00
CA PRO A 334 -9.83 5.71 19.74
C PRO A 334 -9.19 5.01 18.52
N PRO A 335 -9.88 4.94 17.37
CA PRO A 335 -9.31 4.40 16.14
C PRO A 335 -8.15 5.27 15.65
N LEU A 336 -7.06 4.63 15.19
CA LEU A 336 -5.87 5.33 14.70
C LEU A 336 -5.94 5.54 13.17
N PRO A 337 -6.01 6.79 12.67
CA PRO A 337 -6.09 7.07 11.23
C PRO A 337 -4.81 6.72 10.48
N PHE A 338 -4.96 6.26 9.24
CA PHE A 338 -3.90 5.99 8.26
C PHE A 338 -3.37 7.24 7.56
N SER A 339 -4.17 8.29 7.40
CA SER A 339 -3.69 9.51 6.75
C SER A 339 -3.06 10.47 7.75
N TYR A 340 -1.87 10.98 7.43
CA TYR A 340 -1.20 12.00 8.23
C TYR A 340 -1.96 13.35 8.24
N VAL A 341 -2.90 13.61 7.31
CA VAL A 341 -3.77 14.81 7.43
C VAL A 341 -4.80 14.69 8.56
N ASN A 342 -5.07 13.46 9.02
CA ASN A 342 -5.97 13.12 10.11
C ASN A 342 -5.25 12.79 11.43
N GLU A 343 -3.91 12.84 11.47
CA GLU A 343 -3.15 12.50 12.69
C GLU A 343 -3.52 13.42 13.86
N GLY A 344 -3.77 12.83 15.04
CA GLY A 344 -4.29 13.52 16.21
C GLY A 344 -5.80 13.82 16.18
N GLY A 345 -6.50 13.47 15.08
CA GLY A 345 -7.95 13.55 14.93
C GLY A 345 -8.64 12.19 15.10
N THR A 346 -9.62 11.91 14.23
CA THR A 346 -10.36 10.64 14.20
C THR A 346 -10.78 10.31 12.76
N VAL A 347 -11.46 9.18 12.57
CA VAL A 347 -11.89 8.62 11.27
C VAL A 347 -13.41 8.78 11.08
N ALA A 348 -13.89 8.87 9.84
CA ALA A 348 -15.28 9.29 9.56
C ALA A 348 -16.33 8.36 10.21
N ASN A 349 -16.11 7.05 10.15
CA ASN A 349 -17.01 6.04 10.70
C ASN A 349 -16.64 5.59 12.14
N ALA A 350 -15.90 6.39 12.91
CA ALA A 350 -15.52 6.10 14.31
C ALA A 350 -16.71 5.81 15.24
N HIS A 351 -17.91 6.29 14.91
CA HIS A 351 -19.16 6.08 15.65
C HIS A 351 -19.94 4.82 15.21
N ARG A 352 -19.42 4.05 14.24
CA ARG A 352 -20.03 2.86 13.63
C ARG A 352 -19.03 1.69 13.52
N LEU A 353 -18.02 1.67 14.41
CA LEU A 353 -17.00 0.64 14.42
C LEU A 353 -17.62 -0.74 14.73
N ILE A 354 -17.27 -1.74 13.92
CA ILE A 354 -17.77 -3.11 14.04
C ILE A 354 -16.82 -3.98 14.87
N THR A 355 -17.23 -5.22 15.13
CA THR A 355 -16.41 -6.29 15.70
C THR A 355 -16.17 -7.37 14.64
N CYS A 356 -14.91 -7.75 14.43
CA CYS A 356 -14.58 -8.98 13.69
C CYS A 356 -14.60 -10.17 14.65
N TYR A 357 -14.77 -11.39 14.13
CA TYR A 357 -14.78 -12.61 14.95
C TYR A 357 -13.67 -13.56 14.54
N LYS A 358 -13.32 -14.51 15.42
CA LYS A 358 -12.27 -15.51 15.18
C LYS A 358 -12.84 -16.92 15.37
N THR A 359 -12.57 -17.79 14.41
CA THR A 359 -12.78 -19.24 14.49
C THR A 359 -11.53 -20.00 14.02
N TYR A 360 -11.59 -21.32 13.98
CA TYR A 360 -10.50 -22.20 13.57
C TYR A 360 -11.01 -23.35 12.69
N THR A 361 -10.21 -23.74 11.70
CA THR A 361 -10.32 -25.08 11.09
C THR A 361 -9.86 -26.14 12.09
N ASN A 362 -10.36 -27.36 11.93
CA ASN A 362 -10.06 -28.51 12.79
C ASN A 362 -9.77 -29.77 11.96
N GLU A 363 -9.47 -30.90 12.60
CA GLU A 363 -9.15 -32.16 11.92
C GLU A 363 -10.22 -32.57 10.89
N ARG A 364 -11.51 -32.44 11.20
CA ARG A 364 -12.62 -32.71 10.27
C ARG A 364 -12.54 -31.80 9.03
N THR A 365 -12.20 -30.53 9.18
CA THR A 365 -11.92 -29.64 8.03
C THR A 365 -10.75 -30.18 7.19
N HIS A 366 -9.68 -30.66 7.83
CA HIS A 366 -8.48 -31.16 7.14
C HIS A 366 -8.75 -32.47 6.41
N ASP A 367 -9.57 -33.37 6.96
CA ASP A 367 -9.97 -34.61 6.29
C ASP A 367 -10.85 -34.36 5.06
N ILE A 368 -11.75 -33.38 5.11
CA ILE A 368 -12.50 -32.93 3.93
C ILE A 368 -11.54 -32.36 2.87
N VAL A 369 -10.52 -31.60 3.26
CA VAL A 369 -9.46 -31.14 2.33
C VAL A 369 -8.72 -32.33 1.72
N ARG A 370 -8.25 -33.29 2.53
CA ARG A 370 -7.48 -34.48 2.12
C ARG A 370 -8.27 -35.35 1.14
N ALA A 371 -9.52 -35.67 1.44
CA ALA A 371 -10.39 -36.49 0.59
C ALA A 371 -10.62 -35.84 -0.79
N ASN A 372 -10.80 -34.52 -0.82
CA ASN A 372 -11.21 -33.80 -2.03
C ASN A 372 -10.06 -33.17 -2.84
N MET A 373 -8.78 -33.39 -2.48
CA MET A 373 -7.62 -32.78 -3.18
C MET A 373 -7.66 -33.01 -4.70
N HIS A 374 -8.15 -34.17 -5.14
CA HIS A 374 -8.27 -34.55 -6.55
C HIS A 374 -9.26 -33.70 -7.37
N THR A 375 -10.18 -32.97 -6.70
CA THR A 375 -11.19 -32.11 -7.33
C THR A 375 -10.70 -30.71 -7.69
N LEU A 376 -9.51 -30.32 -7.19
CA LEU A 376 -8.92 -29.00 -7.41
C LEU A 376 -8.59 -28.75 -8.90
N PRO A 377 -8.53 -27.50 -9.36
CA PRO A 377 -8.18 -27.18 -10.74
C PRO A 377 -6.75 -27.62 -11.06
N ASP A 378 -6.51 -27.93 -12.33
CA ASP A 378 -5.16 -27.99 -12.89
C ASP A 378 -4.82 -26.60 -13.45
N TYR A 379 -3.57 -26.16 -13.31
CA TYR A 379 -3.12 -24.80 -13.63
C TYR A 379 -1.99 -24.81 -14.67
N GLU A 380 -1.88 -23.77 -15.48
CA GLU A 380 -0.74 -23.61 -16.39
C GLU A 380 0.55 -23.25 -15.62
N SER A 381 0.43 -22.46 -14.55
CA SER A 381 1.58 -22.07 -13.72
C SER A 381 2.01 -23.16 -12.73
N GLY A 382 3.25 -23.06 -12.24
CA GLY A 382 3.74 -23.89 -11.13
C GLY A 382 3.75 -25.39 -11.39
N GLY A 383 3.88 -25.83 -12.65
CA GLY A 383 3.95 -27.26 -13.02
C GLY A 383 2.67 -28.02 -12.72
N GLY A 384 1.50 -27.46 -13.09
CA GLY A 384 0.19 -28.07 -12.85
C GLY A 384 -0.46 -27.68 -11.51
N LYS A 385 0.34 -27.39 -10.47
CA LYS A 385 -0.17 -27.04 -9.12
C LYS A 385 -0.53 -25.55 -8.93
N GLY A 386 -0.11 -24.68 -9.84
CA GLY A 386 -0.34 -23.23 -9.78
C GLY A 386 0.68 -22.51 -8.90
N ALA A 387 1.33 -21.48 -9.44
CA ALA A 387 2.30 -20.63 -8.73
C ALA A 387 1.58 -19.65 -7.77
N GLY A 388 1.12 -20.18 -6.63
CA GLY A 388 0.44 -19.44 -5.57
C GLY A 388 1.35 -19.05 -4.38
N PRO A 389 0.98 -18.02 -3.61
CA PRO A 389 1.87 -17.38 -2.63
C PRO A 389 2.10 -18.20 -1.34
N ARG A 390 3.37 -18.42 -1.00
CA ARG A 390 3.88 -19.13 0.19
C ARG A 390 3.38 -18.57 1.51
N TYR A 391 3.22 -17.24 1.59
CA TYR A 391 2.85 -16.52 2.82
C TYR A 391 1.37 -16.10 2.88
N CYS A 392 0.56 -16.45 1.88
CA CYS A 392 -0.90 -16.51 2.02
C CYS A 392 -1.46 -17.69 1.21
N PRO A 393 -1.07 -18.93 1.54
CA PRO A 393 -1.43 -20.10 0.75
C PRO A 393 -2.93 -20.43 0.89
N SER A 394 -3.47 -21.13 -0.11
CA SER A 394 -4.82 -21.70 -0.04
C SER A 394 -4.94 -22.70 1.11
N LEU A 395 -6.18 -22.99 1.55
CA LEU A 395 -6.42 -23.95 2.63
C LEU A 395 -5.78 -25.32 2.34
N PHE A 396 -5.89 -25.80 1.10
CA PHE A 396 -5.17 -26.97 0.60
C PHE A 396 -3.66 -26.90 0.89
N SER A 397 -2.98 -25.84 0.44
CA SER A 397 -1.54 -25.70 0.62
C SER A 397 -1.11 -25.33 2.06
N LYS A 398 -2.05 -25.06 2.98
CA LYS A 398 -1.77 -25.03 4.42
C LYS A 398 -1.73 -26.45 4.99
N VAL A 399 -2.74 -27.26 4.69
CA VAL A 399 -2.83 -28.67 5.13
C VAL A 399 -1.72 -29.54 4.53
N GLU A 400 -1.37 -29.34 3.25
CA GLU A 400 -0.27 -30.05 2.57
C GLU A 400 1.12 -29.74 3.20
N ARG A 401 1.34 -28.50 3.67
CA ARG A 401 2.64 -28.03 4.19
C ARG A 401 2.79 -28.14 5.71
N PHE A 402 1.68 -28.14 6.45
CA PHE A 402 1.67 -28.18 7.91
C PHE A 402 0.72 -29.27 8.45
N PRO A 403 0.87 -30.55 8.02
CA PRO A 403 -0.04 -31.64 8.38
C PRO A 403 -0.07 -31.95 9.88
N GLN A 404 0.93 -31.48 10.64
CA GLN A 404 1.05 -31.61 12.09
C GLN A 404 0.30 -30.54 12.89
N ARG A 405 -0.44 -29.63 12.25
CA ARG A 405 -1.30 -28.65 12.93
C ARG A 405 -2.74 -29.15 12.98
N GLU A 406 -3.28 -29.30 14.18
CA GLU A 406 -4.70 -29.62 14.42
C GLU A 406 -5.67 -28.62 13.76
N GLY A 407 -5.24 -27.36 13.60
CA GLY A 407 -6.09 -26.29 13.09
C GLY A 407 -5.37 -25.07 12.52
N HIS A 408 -6.14 -24.24 11.81
CA HIS A 408 -5.71 -22.94 11.28
C HIS A 408 -6.71 -21.86 11.65
N MET A 409 -6.22 -20.73 12.18
CA MET A 409 -7.03 -19.56 12.51
C MET A 409 -7.72 -18.98 11.26
N VAL A 410 -9.00 -18.63 11.41
CA VAL A 410 -9.82 -17.96 10.39
C VAL A 410 -10.44 -16.71 11.05
N TRP A 411 -10.25 -15.56 10.42
CA TRP A 411 -10.92 -14.33 10.82
C TRP A 411 -12.20 -14.15 10.01
N LEU A 412 -13.29 -13.84 10.69
CA LEU A 412 -14.60 -13.57 10.11
C LEU A 412 -14.77 -12.05 10.10
N GLU A 413 -14.67 -11.50 8.89
CA GLU A 413 -14.47 -10.09 8.63
C GLU A 413 -15.66 -9.54 7.82
N PRO A 414 -16.61 -8.80 8.43
CA PRO A 414 -17.76 -8.26 7.71
C PRO A 414 -17.34 -7.25 6.62
N GLU A 415 -18.01 -7.29 5.46
CA GLU A 415 -17.57 -6.55 4.27
C GLU A 415 -18.15 -5.12 4.14
N GLY A 416 -19.01 -4.71 5.07
CA GLY A 416 -19.62 -3.38 5.10
C GLY A 416 -20.71 -3.24 6.16
N LEU A 417 -21.24 -2.02 6.31
CA LEU A 417 -22.25 -1.63 7.30
C LEU A 417 -23.69 -1.77 6.75
N SER A 418 -23.82 -1.93 5.44
CA SER A 418 -25.06 -2.07 4.67
C SER A 418 -25.37 -3.53 4.27
N THR A 419 -24.44 -4.45 4.51
CA THR A 419 -24.49 -5.85 4.07
C THR A 419 -24.29 -6.80 5.24
N HIS A 420 -24.81 -8.03 5.10
CA HIS A 420 -24.53 -9.14 6.02
C HIS A 420 -23.37 -10.02 5.54
N TRP A 421 -22.69 -9.67 4.44
CA TRP A 421 -21.63 -10.51 3.87
C TRP A 421 -20.41 -10.54 4.79
N VAL A 422 -19.89 -11.74 5.03
CA VAL A 422 -18.69 -11.99 5.84
C VAL A 422 -17.62 -12.67 5.01
N TYR A 423 -16.40 -12.15 5.10
CA TYR A 423 -15.18 -12.68 4.50
C TYR A 423 -14.45 -13.59 5.49
N PRO A 424 -14.37 -14.92 5.28
CA PRO A 424 -13.64 -15.84 6.15
C PRO A 424 -12.16 -15.86 5.74
N ASN A 425 -11.42 -14.87 6.21
CA ASN A 425 -9.99 -14.68 5.98
C ASN A 425 -9.18 -15.83 6.59
N GLY A 426 -8.80 -16.77 5.73
CA GLY A 426 -8.04 -17.95 6.12
C GLY A 426 -8.27 -19.15 5.18
N ILE A 427 -9.45 -19.22 4.53
CA ILE A 427 -9.89 -20.40 3.77
C ILE A 427 -9.99 -20.19 2.26
N SER A 428 -9.12 -19.36 1.66
CA SER A 428 -8.99 -19.24 0.19
C SER A 428 -8.83 -20.63 -0.45
N SER A 429 -9.66 -20.95 -1.45
CA SER A 429 -9.61 -22.22 -2.15
C SER A 429 -10.34 -22.15 -3.50
N ALA A 430 -10.13 -23.18 -4.33
CA ALA A 430 -10.84 -23.38 -5.58
C ALA A 430 -11.48 -24.79 -5.64
N PHE A 431 -11.99 -25.29 -4.52
CA PHE A 431 -12.76 -26.54 -4.50
C PHE A 431 -14.13 -26.37 -5.18
N PRO A 432 -14.81 -27.45 -5.60
CA PRO A 432 -16.23 -27.40 -5.97
C PRO A 432 -17.10 -26.83 -4.82
N LEU A 433 -18.19 -26.12 -5.15
CA LEU A 433 -19.04 -25.43 -4.16
C LEU A 433 -19.54 -26.36 -3.05
N GLU A 434 -19.94 -27.60 -3.37
CA GLU A 434 -20.38 -28.61 -2.41
C GLU A 434 -19.30 -28.90 -1.35
N VAL A 435 -18.04 -29.03 -1.77
CA VAL A 435 -16.88 -29.24 -0.89
C VAL A 435 -16.57 -27.96 -0.10
N GLN A 436 -16.71 -26.78 -0.70
CA GLN A 436 -16.57 -25.52 0.04
C GLN A 436 -17.59 -25.41 1.18
N GLN A 437 -18.84 -25.80 0.94
CA GLN A 437 -19.89 -25.80 1.95
C GLN A 437 -19.57 -26.81 3.08
N GLN A 438 -19.13 -28.03 2.74
CA GLN A 438 -18.64 -29.00 3.75
C GLN A 438 -17.48 -28.45 4.59
N LEU A 439 -16.55 -27.72 3.98
CA LEU A 439 -15.42 -27.09 4.67
C LEU A 439 -15.90 -25.98 5.63
N VAL A 440 -16.84 -25.13 5.21
CA VAL A 440 -17.44 -24.09 6.06
C VAL A 440 -18.15 -24.71 7.27
N ASN A 441 -19.09 -25.64 7.05
CA ASN A 441 -19.90 -26.28 8.10
C ASN A 441 -19.12 -27.33 8.94
N SER A 442 -17.80 -27.41 8.76
CA SER A 442 -16.91 -28.17 9.65
C SER A 442 -16.33 -27.33 10.80
N MET A 443 -16.41 -25.99 10.71
CA MET A 443 -15.82 -25.06 11.68
C MET A 443 -16.82 -24.59 12.74
N ILE A 444 -16.28 -24.24 13.91
CA ILE A 444 -17.07 -23.78 15.06
C ILE A 444 -17.75 -22.45 14.76
N GLY A 445 -19.05 -22.35 15.06
CA GLY A 445 -19.89 -21.17 14.80
C GLY A 445 -20.34 -21.01 13.34
N LEU A 446 -19.93 -21.94 12.46
CA LEU A 446 -20.23 -21.94 11.02
C LEU A 446 -21.00 -23.20 10.58
N GLU A 447 -21.48 -24.02 11.51
CA GLU A 447 -22.14 -25.31 11.29
C GLU A 447 -23.40 -25.20 10.41
N ASN A 448 -24.02 -24.02 10.33
CA ASN A 448 -25.17 -23.71 9.50
C ASN A 448 -24.90 -22.55 8.49
N ALA A 449 -23.64 -22.12 8.32
CA ALA A 449 -23.33 -20.89 7.60
C ALA A 449 -23.43 -21.04 6.07
N GLU A 450 -24.29 -20.27 5.42
CA GLU A 450 -24.56 -20.36 3.98
C GLU A 450 -23.53 -19.60 3.13
N ILE A 451 -23.09 -20.21 2.02
CA ILE A 451 -22.21 -19.55 1.03
C ILE A 451 -23.04 -18.72 0.04
N VAL A 452 -22.86 -17.40 0.08
CA VAL A 452 -23.50 -16.44 -0.84
C VAL A 452 -22.73 -16.29 -2.15
N LYS A 453 -21.39 -16.43 -2.11
CA LYS A 453 -20.52 -16.47 -3.31
C LYS A 453 -19.41 -17.50 -3.14
N PRO A 454 -19.13 -18.34 -4.15
CA PRO A 454 -18.09 -19.36 -4.07
C PRO A 454 -16.69 -18.75 -3.96
N ALA A 455 -15.81 -19.46 -3.27
CA ALA A 455 -14.36 -19.30 -3.35
C ALA A 455 -13.88 -19.63 -4.77
N TYR A 456 -12.82 -18.95 -5.21
CA TYR A 456 -12.21 -19.21 -6.51
C TYR A 456 -10.72 -18.82 -6.52
N ASP A 457 -9.96 -19.45 -7.41
CA ASP A 457 -8.62 -19.00 -7.80
C ASP A 457 -8.70 -18.31 -9.17
N VAL A 458 -7.97 -17.21 -9.36
CA VAL A 458 -7.74 -16.57 -10.67
C VAL A 458 -6.28 -16.76 -11.10
N GLU A 459 -6.07 -17.28 -12.31
CA GLU A 459 -4.77 -17.43 -12.97
C GLU A 459 -4.62 -16.40 -14.10
N TYR A 460 -3.55 -15.60 -14.05
CA TYR A 460 -3.37 -14.42 -14.89
C TYR A 460 -1.90 -14.24 -15.29
N ASP A 461 -1.67 -13.47 -16.36
CA ASP A 461 -0.32 -13.10 -16.82
C ASP A 461 0.35 -12.08 -15.89
N TYR A 462 1.66 -12.23 -15.71
CA TYR A 462 2.55 -11.17 -15.24
C TYR A 462 3.80 -11.10 -16.11
N VAL A 463 4.40 -9.91 -16.18
CA VAL A 463 5.73 -9.69 -16.74
C VAL A 463 6.74 -9.79 -15.61
N ASP A 464 7.84 -10.52 -15.83
CA ASP A 464 8.95 -10.59 -14.87
C ASP A 464 9.56 -9.19 -14.65
N PRO A 465 9.52 -8.63 -13.43
CA PRO A 465 9.94 -7.25 -13.15
C PRO A 465 11.42 -6.96 -13.43
N ARG A 466 12.26 -7.96 -13.71
CA ARG A 466 13.67 -7.77 -14.08
C ARG A 466 13.85 -7.05 -15.43
N CYS A 467 12.82 -7.00 -16.29
CA CYS A 467 12.83 -6.15 -17.49
C CYS A 467 12.59 -4.65 -17.19
N LEU A 468 12.37 -4.27 -15.92
CA LEU A 468 12.12 -2.88 -15.53
C LEU A 468 13.37 -2.19 -15.01
N ARG A 469 13.40 -0.86 -15.10
CA ARG A 469 14.29 0.03 -14.33
C ARG A 469 13.69 0.24 -12.92
N HIS A 470 14.48 0.70 -11.95
CA HIS A 470 13.96 1.14 -10.63
C HIS A 470 12.98 2.33 -10.71
N THR A 471 12.78 2.94 -11.88
CA THR A 471 11.70 3.90 -12.17
C THR A 471 10.33 3.24 -12.47
N LEU A 472 10.29 1.90 -12.56
CA LEU A 472 9.20 1.06 -13.10
C LEU A 472 8.95 1.21 -14.61
N GLU A 473 9.85 1.88 -15.34
CA GLU A 473 9.85 1.92 -16.81
C GLU A 473 10.45 0.62 -17.39
N VAL A 474 9.86 0.11 -18.47
CA VAL A 474 10.35 -1.03 -19.25
C VAL A 474 11.69 -0.70 -19.93
N ARG A 475 12.68 -1.58 -19.80
CA ARG A 475 14.02 -1.36 -20.39
C ARG A 475 13.96 -1.32 -21.91
N GLU A 476 13.17 -2.23 -22.48
CA GLU A 476 13.01 -2.53 -23.89
C GLU A 476 12.00 -1.61 -24.61
N CYS A 477 11.22 -0.78 -23.91
CA CYS A 477 10.26 0.14 -24.52
C CYS A 477 10.19 1.48 -23.78
N THR A 478 10.65 2.55 -24.44
CA THR A 478 10.74 3.88 -23.84
C THR A 478 9.36 4.50 -23.60
N GLY A 479 9.13 4.96 -22.37
CA GLY A 479 7.89 5.59 -21.92
C GLY A 479 6.80 4.61 -21.48
N LEU A 480 7.04 3.30 -21.53
CA LEU A 480 6.12 2.28 -21.04
C LEU A 480 6.47 1.91 -19.59
N TYR A 481 5.49 1.94 -18.68
CA TYR A 481 5.65 1.60 -17.26
C TYR A 481 4.66 0.50 -16.87
N LEU A 482 5.05 -0.39 -15.95
CA LEU A 482 4.21 -1.47 -15.45
C LEU A 482 4.11 -1.39 -13.91
N ALA A 483 2.90 -1.46 -13.35
CA ALA A 483 2.71 -1.36 -11.89
C ALA A 483 1.56 -2.24 -11.35
N GLY A 484 1.74 -2.74 -10.13
CA GLY A 484 0.78 -3.64 -9.46
C GLY A 484 0.94 -5.11 -9.84
N GLN A 485 -0.18 -5.84 -9.93
CA GLN A 485 -0.16 -7.31 -10.07
C GLN A 485 0.46 -7.80 -11.38
N ILE A 486 0.42 -6.99 -12.45
CA ILE A 486 1.09 -7.25 -13.74
C ILE A 486 2.60 -7.42 -13.59
N ILE A 487 3.24 -6.95 -12.51
CA ILE A 487 4.67 -7.18 -12.24
C ILE A 487 4.91 -8.20 -11.11
N GLY A 488 3.92 -9.07 -10.86
CA GLY A 488 4.06 -10.22 -9.96
C GLY A 488 3.78 -9.95 -8.48
N THR A 489 3.22 -8.80 -8.10
CA THR A 489 2.79 -8.54 -6.70
C THR A 489 1.39 -9.06 -6.39
N THR A 490 1.04 -9.19 -5.10
CA THR A 490 -0.34 -9.44 -4.65
C THR A 490 -0.70 -8.66 -3.38
N GLY A 491 -1.62 -7.72 -3.53
CA GLY A 491 -2.03 -6.80 -2.47
C GLY A 491 -2.48 -5.48 -3.05
N TYR A 492 -3.32 -4.75 -2.31
CA TYR A 492 -3.74 -3.42 -2.71
C TYR A 492 -2.61 -2.41 -2.45
N GLU A 493 -1.87 -2.62 -1.36
CA GLU A 493 -0.85 -1.73 -0.82
C GLU A 493 0.42 -1.76 -1.68
N GLU A 494 0.92 -2.96 -2.01
CA GLU A 494 2.02 -3.14 -2.98
C GLU A 494 1.64 -2.54 -4.33
N ALA A 495 0.39 -2.72 -4.77
CA ALA A 495 -0.09 -2.16 -6.03
C ALA A 495 -0.16 -0.62 -6.00
N ALA A 496 -0.72 -0.04 -4.93
CA ALA A 496 -0.78 1.39 -4.70
C ALA A 496 0.62 2.03 -4.70
N SER A 497 1.57 1.49 -3.93
CA SER A 497 2.95 2.01 -3.87
C SER A 497 3.68 1.96 -5.20
N LEU A 498 3.53 0.87 -5.97
CA LEU A 498 4.07 0.77 -7.32
C LEU A 498 3.39 1.79 -8.27
N GLY A 499 2.07 1.97 -8.13
CA GLY A 499 1.29 2.96 -8.86
C GLY A 499 1.81 4.38 -8.64
N THR A 500 1.92 4.82 -7.38
CA THR A 500 2.42 6.15 -7.01
C THR A 500 3.77 6.46 -7.67
N ILE A 501 4.71 5.52 -7.64
CA ILE A 501 6.06 5.70 -8.21
C ILE A 501 6.04 5.68 -9.74
N ALA A 502 5.31 4.74 -10.37
CA ALA A 502 5.21 4.66 -11.82
C ALA A 502 4.53 5.90 -12.43
N GLY A 503 3.43 6.37 -11.84
CA GLY A 503 2.72 7.57 -12.27
C GLY A 503 3.56 8.85 -12.12
N ALA A 504 4.19 9.04 -10.96
CA ALA A 504 5.09 10.17 -10.74
C ALA A 504 6.26 10.14 -11.75
N ASN A 505 6.88 8.97 -11.99
CA ASN A 505 7.99 8.85 -12.93
C ASN A 505 7.58 9.01 -14.40
N ALA A 506 6.36 8.64 -14.78
CA ALA A 506 5.82 8.93 -16.11
C ALA A 506 5.68 10.45 -16.33
N ALA A 507 5.08 11.16 -15.38
CA ALA A 507 4.92 12.63 -15.45
C ALA A 507 6.27 13.37 -15.40
N LEU A 508 7.18 12.97 -14.50
CA LEU A 508 8.54 13.53 -14.42
C LEU A 508 9.30 13.33 -15.74
N ALA A 509 9.14 12.17 -16.38
CA ALA A 509 9.75 11.89 -17.69
C ALA A 509 9.07 12.62 -18.86
N CYS A 510 7.84 13.15 -18.72
CA CYS A 510 7.28 14.12 -19.68
C CYS A 510 7.89 15.52 -19.48
N ALA A 511 8.12 15.91 -18.23
CA ALA A 511 8.69 17.21 -17.86
C ALA A 511 10.23 17.29 -17.94
N GLU A 512 10.89 16.22 -18.41
CA GLU A 512 12.36 16.05 -18.43
C GLU A 512 13.06 16.27 -17.06
N ARG A 513 12.33 15.97 -15.97
CA ARG A 513 12.80 16.13 -14.59
C ARG A 513 13.44 14.83 -14.04
N PRO A 514 14.35 14.92 -13.05
CA PRO A 514 14.90 13.73 -12.39
C PRO A 514 13.81 12.83 -11.79
N PRO A 515 13.93 11.49 -11.91
CA PRO A 515 12.91 10.56 -11.42
C PRO A 515 12.86 10.49 -9.89
N LEU A 516 11.67 10.21 -9.37
CA LEU A 516 11.43 9.84 -7.98
C LEU A 516 11.87 8.38 -7.77
N ILE A 517 13.07 8.21 -7.21
CA ILE A 517 13.62 6.92 -6.75
C ILE A 517 13.60 6.90 -5.22
N ILE A 518 13.00 5.86 -4.63
CA ILE A 518 13.07 5.59 -3.18
C ILE A 518 14.02 4.42 -2.96
N GLY A 519 15.05 4.61 -2.13
CA GLY A 519 16.01 3.56 -1.78
C GLY A 519 15.52 2.63 -0.67
N ARG A 520 16.14 1.44 -0.55
CA ARG A 520 15.84 0.44 0.51
C ARG A 520 15.97 0.97 1.94
N HIS A 521 16.71 2.06 2.16
CA HIS A 521 16.92 2.71 3.46
C HIS A 521 15.98 3.91 3.71
N GLU A 522 15.18 4.30 2.70
CA GLU A 522 14.24 5.43 2.78
C GLU A 522 12.79 4.97 2.92
N GLY A 523 12.42 3.80 2.37
CA GLY A 523 11.05 3.28 2.44
C GLY A 523 10.88 1.80 2.09
N TYR A 524 9.81 1.20 2.62
CA TYR A 524 9.28 -0.11 2.22
C TYR A 524 8.95 -0.17 0.72
N VAL A 525 8.51 0.93 0.11
CA VAL A 525 8.34 1.02 -1.35
C VAL A 525 9.67 0.87 -2.10
N GLY A 526 10.78 1.36 -1.54
CA GLY A 526 12.12 1.17 -2.09
C GLY A 526 12.61 -0.28 -1.97
N VAL A 527 12.31 -0.94 -0.84
CA VAL A 527 12.56 -2.39 -0.65
C VAL A 527 11.73 -3.22 -1.63
N LEU A 528 10.44 -2.89 -1.82
CA LEU A 528 9.53 -3.55 -2.75
C LEU A 528 10.01 -3.46 -4.20
N ILE A 529 10.33 -2.25 -4.68
CA ILE A 529 10.79 -2.03 -6.05
C ILE A 529 12.11 -2.73 -6.31
N ASP A 530 13.08 -2.64 -5.39
CA ASP A 530 14.38 -3.27 -5.58
C ASP A 530 14.33 -4.79 -5.48
N ASP A 531 13.58 -5.38 -4.54
CA ASP A 531 13.38 -6.84 -4.50
C ASP A 531 12.80 -7.35 -5.83
N LEU A 532 11.81 -6.66 -6.39
CA LEU A 532 11.20 -7.03 -7.67
C LEU A 532 12.17 -6.87 -8.85
N VAL A 533 12.75 -5.68 -9.04
CA VAL A 533 13.60 -5.35 -10.20
C VAL A 533 14.92 -6.14 -10.18
N THR A 534 15.49 -6.38 -9.01
CA THR A 534 16.80 -7.03 -8.86
C THR A 534 16.66 -8.55 -8.76
N ARG A 535 15.63 -9.09 -8.08
CA ARG A 535 15.49 -10.53 -7.82
C ARG A 535 14.46 -11.24 -8.72
N GLY A 536 13.54 -10.50 -9.35
CA GLY A 536 12.37 -11.07 -10.00
C GLY A 536 11.37 -11.65 -8.99
N THR A 537 10.35 -12.37 -9.47
CA THR A 537 9.54 -13.20 -8.57
C THR A 537 9.01 -14.46 -9.28
N GLN A 538 8.97 -15.58 -8.55
CA GLN A 538 8.45 -16.88 -9.00
C GLN A 538 7.07 -17.21 -8.38
N GLU A 539 6.66 -16.42 -7.40
CA GLU A 539 5.38 -16.51 -6.70
C GLU A 539 4.85 -15.09 -6.45
N PRO A 540 3.55 -14.88 -6.15
CA PRO A 540 3.01 -13.54 -5.98
C PRO A 540 3.63 -12.83 -4.77
N TYR A 541 4.41 -11.78 -5.03
CA TYR A 541 5.22 -11.07 -4.05
C TYR A 541 4.36 -10.32 -3.01
N ARG A 542 4.79 -10.35 -1.74
CA ARG A 542 4.15 -9.72 -0.59
C ARG A 542 5.18 -9.04 0.31
N MET A 543 4.91 -7.81 0.74
CA MET A 543 5.74 -7.11 1.71
C MET A 543 5.48 -7.59 3.14
N PHE A 544 6.57 -7.82 3.87
CA PHE A 544 6.60 -8.10 5.30
C PHE A 544 7.74 -7.32 5.93
N THR A 545 7.63 -7.00 7.22
CA THR A 545 8.68 -6.27 7.96
C THR A 545 10.02 -7.01 7.98
N SER A 546 10.00 -8.34 7.92
CA SER A 546 11.20 -9.18 7.81
C SER A 546 12.08 -8.88 6.58
N ARG A 547 11.50 -8.40 5.47
CA ARG A 547 12.25 -8.06 4.24
C ARG A 547 13.03 -6.75 4.32
N ALA A 548 12.57 -5.81 5.13
CA ALA A 548 13.29 -4.57 5.38
C ALA A 548 14.43 -4.83 6.37
N GLU A 549 15.62 -4.28 6.11
CA GLU A 549 16.77 -4.41 6.99
C GLU A 549 16.78 -3.28 8.05
N TRP A 550 16.47 -2.05 7.62
CA TRP A 550 16.47 -0.83 8.44
C TRP A 550 15.13 -0.56 9.15
N ARG A 551 14.51 -1.62 9.70
CA ARG A 551 13.12 -1.63 10.21
C ARG A 551 12.80 -0.51 11.22
N LEU A 552 13.79 -0.09 12.00
CA LEU A 552 13.63 0.93 13.04
C LEU A 552 13.71 2.37 12.48
N LEU A 553 14.31 2.57 11.31
CA LEU A 553 14.22 3.82 10.56
C LEU A 553 12.92 3.88 9.73
N LEU A 554 12.53 2.76 9.13
CA LEU A 554 11.46 2.66 8.13
C LEU A 554 10.03 2.49 8.71
N ARG A 555 9.70 3.13 9.82
CA ARG A 555 8.50 2.82 10.62
C ARG A 555 7.20 3.39 10.04
N ALA A 556 6.07 2.94 10.56
CA ALA A 556 4.75 3.44 10.19
C ALA A 556 4.40 4.84 10.76
N ASP A 557 5.10 5.32 11.80
CA ASP A 557 4.85 6.63 12.43
C ASP A 557 5.55 7.81 11.72
N ASN A 558 6.61 7.54 10.96
CA ASN A 558 7.53 8.55 10.40
C ASN A 558 7.65 8.57 8.86
N ALA A 559 6.75 7.89 8.14
CA ALA A 559 6.83 7.81 6.68
C ALA A 559 6.66 9.17 5.99
N ASP A 560 5.84 10.05 6.56
CA ASP A 560 5.73 11.46 6.18
C ASP A 560 7.07 12.20 6.30
N ARG A 561 7.73 12.08 7.46
CA ARG A 561 9.01 12.74 7.73
C ARG A 561 10.10 12.25 6.76
N ARG A 562 10.05 10.96 6.37
CA ARG A 562 10.94 10.35 5.37
C ARG A 562 10.64 10.76 3.93
N LEU A 563 9.37 10.70 3.50
CA LEU A 563 9.02 10.72 2.06
C LEU A 563 8.29 11.99 1.60
N THR A 564 7.55 12.70 2.46
CA THR A 564 6.86 13.95 2.10
C THR A 564 7.82 15.03 1.56
N PRO A 565 9.02 15.27 2.14
CA PRO A 565 9.99 16.21 1.57
C PRO A 565 10.48 15.79 0.17
N LYS A 566 10.62 14.48 -0.05
CA LYS A 566 11.12 13.92 -1.32
C LYS A 566 10.04 13.96 -2.42
N GLY A 567 8.79 13.65 -2.07
CA GLY A 567 7.64 13.85 -2.94
C GLY A 567 7.37 15.32 -3.25
N ALA A 568 7.64 16.23 -2.30
CA ALA A 568 7.58 17.68 -2.54
C ALA A 568 8.65 18.15 -3.54
N ALA A 569 9.89 17.64 -3.46
CA ALA A 569 10.93 17.92 -4.45
C ALA A 569 10.58 17.35 -5.85
N ALA A 570 9.93 16.18 -5.90
CA ALA A 570 9.33 15.64 -7.13
C ALA A 570 8.08 16.44 -7.60
N GLY A 571 7.45 17.21 -6.73
CA GLY A 571 6.25 18.00 -7.03
C GLY A 571 4.94 17.22 -6.99
N CYS A 572 4.91 15.99 -6.47
CA CYS A 572 3.69 15.19 -6.34
C CYS A 572 2.91 15.43 -5.03
N VAL A 573 3.37 16.35 -4.17
CA VAL A 573 2.86 16.56 -2.80
C VAL A 573 2.26 17.98 -2.62
N SER A 574 1.02 18.04 -2.13
CA SER A 574 0.28 19.28 -1.91
C SER A 574 0.88 20.20 -0.84
N ASP A 575 0.45 21.47 -0.83
CA ASP A 575 0.78 22.41 0.23
C ASP A 575 0.11 22.06 1.57
N GLU A 576 -1.07 21.44 1.55
CA GLU A 576 -1.74 20.89 2.74
C GLU A 576 -0.84 19.84 3.42
N ARG A 577 -0.39 18.83 2.66
CA ARG A 577 0.48 17.76 3.18
C ARG A 577 1.79 18.32 3.73
N ARG A 578 2.40 19.29 3.03
CA ARG A 578 3.59 19.99 3.48
C ARG A 578 3.36 20.81 4.76
N GLN A 579 2.19 21.41 4.94
CA GLN A 579 1.85 22.12 6.18
C GLN A 579 1.64 21.14 7.33
N ARG A 580 0.92 20.03 7.12
CA ARG A 580 0.69 19.01 8.17
C ARG A 580 1.99 18.44 8.71
N LEU A 581 2.99 18.20 7.85
CA LEU A 581 4.34 17.81 8.32
C LEU A 581 4.99 18.91 9.17
N ARG A 582 4.91 20.19 8.79
CA ARG A 582 5.44 21.31 9.60
C ARG A 582 4.73 21.41 10.96
N ASP A 583 3.41 21.24 10.99
CA ASP A 583 2.62 21.21 12.23
C ASP A 583 3.10 20.08 13.15
N LYS A 584 3.37 18.89 12.59
CA LYS A 584 3.84 17.72 13.31
C LYS A 584 5.27 17.86 13.84
N GLU A 585 6.23 18.34 13.05
CA GLU A 585 7.59 18.61 13.55
C GLU A 585 7.56 19.67 14.67
N SER A 586 6.72 20.70 14.56
CA SER A 586 6.53 21.71 15.61
C SER A 586 5.96 21.09 16.90
N ALA A 587 4.99 20.18 16.78
CA ALA A 587 4.38 19.46 17.90
C ALA A 587 5.36 18.48 18.57
N ILE A 588 6.19 17.77 17.78
CA ILE A 588 7.27 16.92 18.27
C ILE A 588 8.28 17.75 19.06
N ALA A 589 8.74 18.88 18.50
CA ALA A 589 9.69 19.77 19.16
C ALA A 589 9.14 20.33 20.49
N LEU A 590 7.86 20.73 20.52
CA LEU A 590 7.16 21.14 21.74
C LEU A 590 7.12 20.03 22.80
N GLY A 591 6.70 18.82 22.42
CA GLY A 591 6.62 17.68 23.34
C GLY A 591 7.98 17.27 23.90
N ARG A 592 9.04 17.26 23.07
CA ARG A 592 10.40 17.00 23.52
C ARG A 592 10.92 18.10 24.45
N HIS A 593 10.70 19.37 24.12
CA HIS A 593 11.07 20.50 24.98
C HIS A 593 10.37 20.44 26.34
N ALA A 594 9.09 20.06 26.37
CA ALA A 594 8.33 19.85 27.60
C ALA A 594 8.96 18.73 28.47
N LEU A 595 9.20 17.55 27.90
CA LEU A 595 9.81 16.41 28.60
C LEU A 595 11.27 16.69 29.06
N ALA A 596 12.04 17.50 28.34
CA ALA A 596 13.37 17.93 28.76
C ALA A 596 13.34 19.00 29.86
N SER A 597 12.31 19.84 29.88
CA SER A 597 12.13 20.97 30.81
C SER A 597 11.47 20.60 32.13
N PHE A 598 10.87 19.43 32.23
CA PHE A 598 10.39 18.86 33.49
C PHE A 598 11.45 17.95 34.12
N THR A 599 11.80 18.19 35.39
CA THR A 599 12.85 17.47 36.13
C THR A 599 12.46 17.23 37.59
N LEU A 600 12.62 16.00 38.08
CA LEU A 600 12.49 15.64 39.50
C LEU A 600 13.75 14.88 39.97
N PRO A 601 14.04 14.82 41.29
CA PRO A 601 15.09 13.97 41.81
C PRO A 601 14.72 12.48 41.66
N ASN A 602 15.71 11.60 41.50
CA ASN A 602 15.47 10.16 41.37
C ASN A 602 14.78 9.53 42.59
N SER A 603 14.88 10.12 43.78
CA SER A 603 14.07 9.72 44.93
C SER A 603 12.55 9.83 44.65
N GLU A 604 12.13 10.88 43.96
CA GLU A 604 10.73 11.07 43.54
C GLU A 604 10.34 10.15 42.39
N TRP A 605 11.20 9.97 41.39
CA TRP A 605 10.94 9.02 40.29
C TRP A 605 10.85 7.57 40.80
N ALA A 606 11.78 7.14 41.66
CA ALA A 606 11.76 5.79 42.25
C ALA A 606 10.52 5.54 43.13
N ALA A 607 10.07 6.56 43.89
CA ALA A 607 8.85 6.47 44.69
C ALA A 607 7.57 6.27 43.85
N ARG A 608 7.63 6.55 42.54
CA ARG A 608 6.54 6.34 41.57
C ARG A 608 6.72 5.06 40.73
N GLY A 609 7.68 4.20 41.09
CA GLY A 609 7.90 2.90 40.45
C GLY A 609 8.84 2.89 39.24
N PHE A 610 9.36 4.06 38.82
CA PHE A 610 10.33 4.12 37.73
C PHE A 610 11.67 3.47 38.14
N GLY A 611 12.29 2.73 37.22
CA GLY A 611 13.49 1.91 37.44
C GLY A 611 14.80 2.71 37.61
N VAL A 612 14.85 3.65 38.55
CA VAL A 612 16.03 4.46 38.89
C VAL A 612 16.44 4.27 40.35
N LYS A 613 17.73 4.41 40.64
CA LYS A 613 18.25 4.32 42.01
C LYS A 613 17.84 5.58 42.80
N PRO A 614 17.15 5.47 43.95
CA PRO A 614 16.77 6.64 44.74
C PRO A 614 18.01 7.37 45.28
N ASN A 615 18.32 8.52 44.69
CA ASN A 615 19.37 9.46 45.09
C ASN A 615 18.92 10.91 44.80
N GLY A 616 19.73 11.89 45.19
CA GLY A 616 19.46 13.32 44.94
C GLY A 616 19.83 13.80 43.53
N GLU A 617 20.06 12.90 42.58
CA GLU A 617 20.36 13.22 41.18
C GLU A 617 19.07 13.63 40.46
N MET A 618 19.09 14.79 39.80
CA MET A 618 17.95 15.28 39.03
C MET A 618 17.91 14.61 37.66
N ARG A 619 16.75 14.08 37.25
CA ARG A 619 16.51 13.57 35.89
C ARG A 619 15.28 14.19 35.25
N SER A 620 15.36 14.42 33.94
CA SER A 620 14.24 14.92 33.15
C SER A 620 13.23 13.83 32.83
N ALA A 621 11.99 14.22 32.54
CA ALA A 621 10.97 13.29 32.04
C ALA A 621 11.42 12.58 30.74
N GLU A 622 12.18 13.27 29.87
CA GLU A 622 12.82 12.66 28.68
C GLU A 622 13.82 11.56 29.06
N GLN A 623 14.67 11.78 30.07
CA GLN A 623 15.61 10.77 30.55
C GLN A 623 14.90 9.57 31.21
N ILE A 624 13.78 9.81 31.90
CA ILE A 624 12.98 8.74 32.51
C ILE A 624 12.18 7.94 31.48
N LEU A 625 11.74 8.56 30.38
CA LEU A 625 11.06 7.85 29.29
C LEU A 625 11.98 6.84 28.56
N ASN A 626 13.30 7.04 28.64
CA ASN A 626 14.32 6.09 28.16
C ASN A 626 14.68 4.99 29.20
N VAL A 627 14.10 5.00 30.40
CA VAL A 627 14.25 3.92 31.38
C VAL A 627 13.39 2.72 30.95
N PRO A 628 13.92 1.48 30.97
CA PRO A 628 13.15 0.29 30.61
C PRO A 628 11.81 0.19 31.35
N ARG A 629 10.76 -0.16 30.60
CA ARG A 629 9.34 -0.28 31.02
C ARG A 629 8.58 1.02 31.29
N ALA A 630 9.22 2.19 31.40
CA ALA A 630 8.50 3.46 31.54
C ALA A 630 7.60 3.73 30.33
N THR A 631 6.39 4.25 30.53
CA THR A 631 5.48 4.71 29.46
C THR A 631 5.34 6.24 29.46
N LEU A 632 4.98 6.82 28.31
CA LEU A 632 4.69 8.25 28.23
C LEU A 632 3.48 8.65 29.11
N HIS A 633 2.51 7.76 29.31
CA HIS A 633 1.32 8.03 30.12
C HIS A 633 1.65 8.20 31.61
N GLU A 634 2.41 7.27 32.21
CA GLU A 634 2.81 7.35 33.63
C GLU A 634 3.66 8.60 33.91
N ILE A 635 4.43 9.04 32.91
CA ILE A 635 5.25 10.25 32.97
C ILE A 635 4.38 11.51 32.87
N GLU A 636 3.37 11.56 32.01
CA GLU A 636 2.44 12.68 31.95
C GLU A 636 1.57 12.79 33.21
N ASP A 637 1.12 11.67 33.77
CA ASP A 637 0.41 11.65 35.07
C ASP A 637 1.32 12.16 36.20
N THR A 638 2.62 11.83 36.14
CA THR A 638 3.63 12.36 37.06
C THR A 638 3.85 13.87 36.86
N ILE A 639 3.88 14.36 35.62
CA ILE A 639 4.01 15.79 35.30
C ILE A 639 2.79 16.56 35.82
N ALA A 640 1.58 16.08 35.55
CA ALA A 640 0.32 16.71 35.94
C ALA A 640 0.15 16.79 37.47
N SER A 641 0.62 15.77 38.20
CA SER A 641 0.56 15.74 39.66
C SER A 641 1.67 16.49 40.39
N ASN A 642 2.73 16.94 39.70
CA ASN A 642 3.94 17.51 40.32
C ASN A 642 4.43 18.80 39.64
N PRO A 643 3.64 19.89 39.65
CA PRO A 643 3.97 21.13 38.95
C PRO A 643 5.25 21.83 39.45
N HIS A 644 5.84 21.40 40.57
CA HIS A 644 7.16 21.87 41.03
C HIS A 644 8.34 21.36 40.19
N GLY A 645 8.14 20.34 39.35
CA GLY A 645 9.19 19.78 38.49
C GLY A 645 9.57 20.65 37.28
N TRP A 646 8.81 21.69 36.96
CA TRP A 646 9.12 22.59 35.83
C TRP A 646 10.31 23.49 36.13
N ARG A 647 11.29 23.54 35.20
CA ARG A 647 12.44 24.46 35.29
C ARG A 647 11.96 25.91 35.41
N ARG A 648 12.58 26.69 36.31
CA ARG A 648 12.27 28.12 36.53
C ARG A 648 12.34 28.89 35.20
N GLY A 649 11.23 29.54 34.83
CA GLY A 649 11.09 30.30 33.59
C GLY A 649 10.45 29.53 32.43
N VAL A 650 10.13 28.24 32.62
CA VAL A 650 9.28 27.46 31.71
C VAL A 650 7.88 27.37 32.31
N GLU A 651 6.87 27.84 31.58
CA GLU A 651 5.46 27.64 31.97
C GLU A 651 5.00 26.22 31.61
N PRO A 652 4.15 25.57 32.43
CA PRO A 652 3.54 24.29 32.08
C PRO A 652 2.70 24.42 30.79
N PRO A 653 2.71 23.43 29.89
CA PRO A 653 1.91 23.46 28.67
C PRO A 653 0.41 23.39 28.97
N VAL A 654 -0.39 24.05 28.13
CA VAL A 654 -1.85 24.02 28.25
C VAL A 654 -2.40 22.73 27.63
N GLY A 655 -2.48 21.67 28.42
CA GLY A 655 -2.96 20.35 28.01
C GLY A 655 -1.99 19.22 28.39
N PRO A 656 -1.94 18.10 27.65
CA PRO A 656 -0.93 17.07 27.86
C PRO A 656 0.48 17.61 27.55
N ALA A 657 1.52 17.05 28.18
CA ALA A 657 2.89 17.52 28.00
C ALA A 657 3.43 17.23 26.59
N VAL A 658 2.98 16.13 25.98
CA VAL A 658 3.21 15.81 24.57
C VAL A 658 1.90 15.98 23.78
N PRO A 659 1.85 16.88 22.79
CA PRO A 659 0.68 17.04 21.92
C PRO A 659 0.26 15.73 21.24
N VAL A 660 -1.03 15.58 20.92
CA VAL A 660 -1.55 14.33 20.32
C VAL A 660 -0.96 14.09 18.93
N LEU A 661 -0.78 15.16 18.14
CA LEU A 661 -0.04 15.14 16.88
C LEU A 661 1.46 14.92 17.15
N GLY A 662 2.08 13.93 16.51
CA GLY A 662 3.48 13.57 16.72
C GLY A 662 3.77 12.75 17.99
N ARG A 663 2.74 12.42 18.79
CA ARG A 663 2.90 11.74 20.09
C ARG A 663 3.68 10.43 20.03
N GLU A 664 3.34 9.57 19.07
CA GLU A 664 4.03 8.29 18.86
C GLU A 664 5.50 8.50 18.45
N ALA A 665 5.77 9.50 17.59
CA ALA A 665 7.13 9.83 17.18
C ALA A 665 7.99 10.32 18.38
N VAL A 666 7.44 11.14 19.28
CA VAL A 666 8.14 11.58 20.50
C VAL A 666 8.50 10.39 21.41
N GLU A 667 7.54 9.51 21.70
CA GLU A 667 7.80 8.34 22.56
C GLU A 667 8.82 7.37 21.92
N VAL A 668 8.74 7.15 20.61
CA VAL A 668 9.64 6.25 19.89
C VAL A 668 11.04 6.85 19.72
N GLU A 669 11.19 8.12 19.37
CA GLU A 669 12.50 8.78 19.26
C GLU A 669 13.28 8.72 20.58
N ILE A 670 12.62 9.01 21.71
CA ILE A 670 13.29 9.05 23.01
C ILE A 670 13.73 7.64 23.44
N LYS A 671 12.85 6.65 23.33
CA LYS A 671 13.11 5.25 23.71
C LYS A 671 14.11 4.51 22.81
N TYR A 672 14.22 4.92 21.55
CA TYR A 672 15.05 4.22 20.56
C TYR A 672 16.22 5.05 20.02
N SER A 673 16.42 6.27 20.51
CA SER A 673 17.52 7.21 20.18
C SER A 673 18.88 6.52 19.90
N ASN A 674 19.41 5.80 20.88
CA ASN A 674 20.69 5.08 20.78
C ASN A 674 20.76 4.07 19.62
N TYR A 675 19.63 3.46 19.26
CA TYR A 675 19.53 2.49 18.16
C TYR A 675 19.30 3.18 16.81
N LEU A 676 18.55 4.30 16.79
CA LEU A 676 18.32 5.14 15.61
C LEU A 676 19.62 5.78 15.14
N GLU A 677 20.30 6.52 16.02
CA GLU A 677 21.60 7.13 15.75
C GLU A 677 22.62 6.11 15.23
N ARG A 678 22.58 4.89 15.78
CA ARG A 678 23.45 3.80 15.34
C ARG A 678 23.12 3.38 13.90
N GLN A 679 21.85 3.12 13.59
CA GLN A 679 21.45 2.71 12.23
C GLN A 679 21.71 3.83 11.20
N GLU A 680 21.49 5.09 11.55
CA GLU A 680 21.82 6.25 10.70
C GLU A 680 23.32 6.32 10.39
N LYS A 681 24.18 6.13 11.41
CA LYS A 681 25.64 6.08 11.24
C LYS A 681 26.11 4.85 10.46
N GLU A 682 25.41 3.71 10.56
CA GLU A 682 25.67 2.51 9.75
C GLU A 682 25.26 2.72 8.27
N VAL A 683 24.10 3.34 8.01
CA VAL A 683 23.62 3.68 6.65
C VAL A 683 24.54 4.70 5.97
N ALA A 684 24.84 5.83 6.62
CA ALA A 684 25.66 6.90 6.03
C ALA A 684 27.05 6.39 5.64
N ARG A 685 27.73 5.69 6.56
CA ARG A 685 29.03 5.05 6.28
C ARG A 685 28.96 4.11 5.08
N LEU A 686 27.92 3.29 4.98
CA LEU A 686 27.77 2.36 3.87
C LEU A 686 27.58 3.09 2.52
N GLN A 687 26.85 4.21 2.50
CA GLN A 687 26.63 5.04 1.31
C GLN A 687 27.93 5.69 0.83
N ASP A 688 28.64 6.38 1.73
CA ASP A 688 29.91 7.06 1.45
C ASP A 688 30.96 6.09 0.87
N HIS A 689 30.93 4.84 1.32
CA HIS A 689 31.93 3.83 1.01
C HIS A 689 31.50 2.82 -0.06
N MET A 690 30.40 3.04 -0.80
CA MET A 690 29.99 2.16 -1.91
C MET A 690 31.08 1.96 -2.98
N SER A 691 32.01 2.91 -3.12
CA SER A 691 33.17 2.83 -4.02
C SER A 691 34.34 1.99 -3.50
N VAL A 692 34.31 1.48 -2.26
CA VAL A 692 35.40 0.67 -1.69
C VAL A 692 35.55 -0.62 -2.49
N VAL A 693 36.78 -0.81 -2.99
CA VAL A 693 37.22 -2.00 -3.72
C VAL A 693 37.29 -3.19 -2.78
N ILE A 694 36.65 -4.28 -3.17
CA ILE A 694 36.73 -5.58 -2.48
C ILE A 694 37.97 -6.33 -3.02
N PRO A 695 38.91 -6.76 -2.17
CA PRO A 695 40.06 -7.53 -2.64
C PRO A 695 39.62 -8.86 -3.27
N PHE A 696 40.14 -9.17 -4.47
CA PHE A 696 39.80 -10.40 -5.22
C PHE A 696 40.10 -11.72 -4.46
N LYS A 697 40.88 -11.65 -3.38
CA LYS A 697 41.22 -12.78 -2.49
C LYS A 697 40.35 -12.87 -1.22
N VAL A 698 39.27 -12.11 -1.09
CA VAL A 698 38.34 -12.24 0.06
C VAL A 698 37.65 -13.61 0.01
N GLU A 699 37.91 -14.43 1.03
CA GLU A 699 37.24 -15.71 1.24
C GLU A 699 35.95 -15.48 2.02
N TYR A 700 34.83 -15.27 1.33
CA TYR A 700 33.53 -15.00 1.96
C TYR A 700 33.08 -16.11 2.93
N GLY A 701 33.54 -17.36 2.74
CA GLY A 701 33.28 -18.46 3.67
C GLY A 701 33.93 -18.31 5.05
N ALA A 702 34.94 -17.46 5.19
CA ALA A 702 35.59 -17.14 6.46
C ALA A 702 34.93 -15.95 7.20
N LEU A 703 33.83 -15.40 6.67
CA LEU A 703 33.12 -14.23 7.22
C LEU A 703 31.86 -14.65 8.01
N PRO A 704 31.95 -14.91 9.34
CA PRO A 704 30.91 -15.61 10.10
C PRO A 704 29.54 -14.91 10.20
N CYS A 705 29.45 -13.60 9.91
CA CYS A 705 28.17 -12.88 9.92
C CYS A 705 27.44 -12.87 8.56
N LEU A 706 27.95 -13.58 7.54
CA LEU A 706 27.26 -13.79 6.27
C LEU A 706 26.41 -15.07 6.31
N SER A 707 25.23 -15.05 5.71
CA SER A 707 24.44 -16.28 5.50
C SER A 707 25.05 -17.16 4.40
N LYS A 708 24.75 -18.46 4.40
CA LYS A 708 25.24 -19.41 3.37
C LYS A 708 24.88 -18.96 1.95
N GLU A 709 23.68 -18.42 1.77
CA GLU A 709 23.21 -17.87 0.48
C GLU A 709 24.03 -16.64 0.05
N GLU A 710 24.36 -15.74 0.98
CA GLU A 710 25.21 -14.57 0.69
C GLU A 710 26.65 -15.00 0.36
N VAL A 711 27.22 -15.95 1.11
CA VAL A 711 28.55 -16.52 0.83
C VAL A 711 28.61 -17.15 -0.55
N GLU A 712 27.63 -17.99 -0.91
CA GLU A 712 27.55 -18.64 -2.22
C GLU A 712 27.51 -17.61 -3.34
N LYS A 713 26.62 -16.62 -3.24
CA LYS A 713 26.41 -15.59 -4.26
C LYS A 713 27.62 -14.65 -4.41
N LEU A 714 28.24 -14.23 -3.31
CA LEU A 714 29.45 -13.39 -3.34
C LEU A 714 30.66 -14.15 -3.89
N THR A 715 30.79 -15.43 -3.56
CA THR A 715 31.88 -16.30 -4.05
C THR A 715 31.75 -16.60 -5.54
N LEU A 716 30.51 -16.73 -6.05
CA LEU A 716 30.20 -16.92 -7.47
C LEU A 716 30.41 -15.62 -8.27
N ALA A 717 29.85 -14.50 -7.81
CA ALA A 717 29.84 -13.24 -8.56
C ALA A 717 31.15 -12.44 -8.47
N ARG A 718 31.92 -12.60 -7.38
CA ARG A 718 33.21 -11.91 -7.10
C ARG A 718 33.19 -10.40 -7.42
N PRO A 719 32.27 -9.62 -6.81
CA PRO A 719 32.15 -8.19 -7.07
C PRO A 719 33.46 -7.45 -6.74
N ALA A 720 33.86 -6.51 -7.60
CA ALA A 720 35.08 -5.72 -7.41
C ALA A 720 34.86 -4.53 -6.43
N THR A 721 33.61 -4.12 -6.18
CA THR A 721 33.26 -3.03 -5.26
C THR A 721 32.06 -3.37 -4.39
N LEU A 722 31.91 -2.66 -3.25
CA LEU A 722 30.68 -2.74 -2.44
C LEU A 722 29.43 -2.35 -3.22
N ARG A 723 29.54 -1.42 -4.19
CA ARG A 723 28.46 -1.07 -5.12
C ARG A 723 28.04 -2.28 -5.96
N GLU A 724 28.98 -2.99 -6.59
CA GLU A 724 28.66 -4.22 -7.32
C GLU A 724 28.09 -5.29 -6.41
N ALA A 725 28.64 -5.46 -5.20
CA ALA A 725 28.12 -6.40 -4.23
C ALA A 725 26.66 -6.10 -3.84
N SER A 726 26.28 -4.81 -3.78
CA SER A 726 24.90 -4.39 -3.50
C SER A 726 23.90 -4.65 -4.62
N LEU A 727 24.38 -4.89 -5.85
CA LEU A 727 23.56 -5.23 -7.01
C LEU A 727 23.35 -6.75 -7.17
N ILE A 728 24.01 -7.59 -6.36
CA ILE A 728 23.87 -9.05 -6.42
C ILE A 728 22.52 -9.47 -5.80
N PRO A 729 21.63 -10.18 -6.53
CA PRO A 729 20.30 -10.53 -6.05
C PRO A 729 20.30 -11.43 -4.81
N GLY A 730 20.15 -10.84 -3.62
CA GLY A 730 20.10 -11.56 -2.34
C GLY A 730 20.98 -10.96 -1.25
N ILE A 731 22.02 -10.20 -1.60
CA ILE A 731 22.96 -9.65 -0.62
C ILE A 731 22.30 -8.55 0.20
N THR A 732 22.40 -8.63 1.52
CA THR A 732 21.77 -7.65 2.41
C THR A 732 22.69 -6.45 2.67
N PRO A 733 22.13 -5.24 2.89
CA PRO A 733 22.85 -4.10 3.49
C PRO A 733 23.66 -4.45 4.75
N LYS A 734 23.21 -5.42 5.56
CA LYS A 734 23.95 -5.93 6.72
C LYS A 734 25.23 -6.66 6.29
N ALA A 735 25.15 -7.55 5.30
CA ALA A 735 26.32 -8.21 4.72
C ALA A 735 27.30 -7.19 4.10
N LEU A 736 26.80 -6.21 3.34
CA LEU A 736 27.65 -5.16 2.76
C LEU A 736 28.38 -4.34 3.84
N PHE A 737 27.69 -3.96 4.92
CA PHE A 737 28.31 -3.25 6.04
C PHE A 737 29.31 -4.11 6.81
N TYR A 738 29.08 -5.42 6.90
CA TYR A 738 30.04 -6.34 7.52
C TYR A 738 31.30 -6.51 6.65
N ILE A 739 31.13 -6.72 5.33
CA ILE A 739 32.23 -6.80 4.35
C ILE A 739 33.03 -5.48 4.34
N TYR A 740 32.35 -4.33 4.36
CA TYR A 740 32.98 -3.01 4.53
C TYR A 740 33.83 -2.93 5.79
N LYS A 741 33.27 -3.31 6.95
CA LYS A 741 33.96 -3.26 8.24
C LYS A 741 35.21 -4.13 8.23
N GLU A 742 35.13 -5.35 7.69
CA GLU A 742 36.24 -6.30 7.72
C GLU A 742 37.38 -5.86 6.79
N ILE A 743 37.08 -5.45 5.56
CA ILE A 743 38.07 -4.92 4.60
C ILE A 743 38.72 -3.63 5.13
N SER A 744 37.96 -2.79 5.84
CA SER A 744 38.48 -1.55 6.42
C SER A 744 39.31 -1.79 7.68
N GLY A 745 38.96 -2.78 8.50
CA GLY A 745 39.76 -3.21 9.65
C GLY A 745 41.11 -3.78 9.24
N GLN A 746 41.14 -4.60 8.18
CA GLN A 746 42.37 -5.13 7.58
C GLN A 746 43.27 -4.04 6.92
N ARG A 747 42.79 -2.80 6.81
CA ARG A 747 43.55 -1.65 6.27
C ARG A 747 44.23 -0.77 7.33
N GLN A 748 44.22 -1.16 8.61
CA GLN A 748 45.07 -0.54 9.65
C GLN A 748 46.27 -1.44 10.01
N PRO A 749 47.37 -1.42 9.22
CA PRO A 749 48.65 -1.95 9.69
C PRO A 749 49.22 -1.08 10.81
N GLN A 750 50.00 -1.70 11.69
CA GLN A 750 50.61 -1.05 12.86
C GLN A 750 51.54 0.09 12.44
N THR A 751 51.35 1.28 13.01
CA THR A 751 52.36 2.35 13.00
C THR A 751 53.48 1.98 13.98
N GLY A 752 54.45 1.20 13.51
CA GLY A 752 55.62 0.85 14.30
C GLY A 752 56.50 2.08 14.55
N GLU A 753 56.69 2.44 15.81
CA GLU A 753 57.77 3.35 16.21
C GLU A 753 59.14 2.65 16.04
N PRO A 754 60.20 3.39 15.65
CA PRO A 754 61.53 2.80 15.55
C PRO A 754 62.08 2.48 16.94
N ILE A 755 62.26 1.18 17.23
CA ILE A 755 62.82 0.73 18.50
C ILE A 755 64.26 1.25 18.64
N ALA A 756 64.45 2.22 19.53
CA ALA A 756 65.76 2.69 19.94
C ALA A 756 66.47 1.59 20.74
N SER A 757 67.76 1.40 20.51
CA SER A 757 68.55 0.31 21.10
C SER A 757 68.75 0.50 22.61
N ARG A 758 68.42 -0.53 23.38
CA ARG A 758 68.98 -0.81 24.71
C ARG A 758 69.14 -2.31 24.91
N THR A 759 70.31 -2.70 25.40
CA THR A 759 70.77 -4.08 25.58
C THR A 759 70.30 -4.68 26.90
N ASP A 760 70.17 -6.00 26.95
CA ASP A 760 69.74 -6.77 28.12
C ASP A 760 70.66 -6.62 29.35
N SER A 761 70.08 -6.79 30.55
CA SER A 761 70.77 -7.47 31.66
C SER A 761 69.81 -7.85 32.81
N ASN A 762 69.78 -9.15 33.13
CA ASN A 762 69.57 -9.80 34.42
C ASN A 762 68.52 -9.28 35.43
N GLY A 763 67.60 -10.16 35.85
CA GLY A 763 66.79 -9.99 37.08
C GLY A 763 65.93 -11.22 37.38
N ALA A 764 65.97 -11.76 38.61
CA ALA A 764 65.42 -13.06 38.95
C ALA A 764 64.06 -13.02 39.69
N GLU A 765 63.28 -14.08 39.47
CA GLU A 765 62.34 -14.79 40.39
C GLU A 765 61.11 -14.11 41.07
N ALA A 766 60.10 -14.99 41.22
CA ALA A 766 59.07 -15.10 42.26
C ALA A 766 57.80 -14.22 42.27
N GLY A 767 56.64 -14.90 42.33
CA GLY A 767 55.54 -14.51 43.23
C GLY A 767 54.11 -14.46 42.67
N ALA A 768 53.32 -15.53 42.92
CA ALA A 768 51.85 -15.52 43.11
C ALA A 768 50.94 -15.00 41.97
N GLU A 769 49.62 -15.22 41.94
CA GLU A 769 48.77 -16.35 42.39
C GLU A 769 47.53 -16.43 41.48
N ALA A 770 46.77 -17.53 41.54
CA ALA A 770 45.56 -17.68 40.72
C ALA A 770 44.35 -16.90 41.31
N GLY A 771 43.76 -16.01 40.52
CA GLY A 771 42.53 -15.28 40.88
C GLY A 771 41.54 -15.28 39.71
N ALA A 772 40.56 -16.18 39.73
CA ALA A 772 39.53 -16.26 38.70
C ALA A 772 38.48 -15.15 38.87
N LEU A 773 38.00 -14.61 37.76
CA LEU A 773 36.84 -13.71 37.72
C LEU A 773 36.03 -13.99 36.46
N GLU A 774 35.07 -14.91 36.59
CA GLU A 774 34.11 -15.21 35.52
C GLU A 774 33.22 -13.98 35.27
N ILE A 775 33.25 -13.47 34.04
CA ILE A 775 32.23 -12.52 33.57
C ILE A 775 31.12 -13.35 32.93
N THR A 776 30.11 -13.68 33.72
CA THR A 776 28.88 -14.32 33.23
C THR A 776 28.05 -13.32 32.43
N GLU A 777 28.10 -13.42 31.10
CA GLU A 777 27.16 -12.67 30.25
C GLU A 777 25.72 -13.18 30.47
N PRO A 778 24.71 -12.28 30.53
CA PRO A 778 23.32 -12.70 30.65
C PRO A 778 22.83 -13.31 29.33
N ALA A 779 22.50 -14.60 29.36
CA ALA A 779 22.08 -15.38 28.21
C ALA A 779 20.64 -15.05 27.74
N ASP A 780 20.49 -13.97 26.97
CA ASP A 780 19.18 -13.56 26.41
C ASP A 780 19.29 -12.96 24.97
N SER A 781 20.37 -13.26 24.25
CA SER A 781 20.69 -12.70 22.93
C SER A 781 20.20 -13.52 21.72
N HIS A 782 19.69 -14.74 21.93
CA HIS A 782 19.54 -15.75 20.87
C HIS A 782 18.12 -15.99 20.34
N HIS A 783 17.10 -15.24 20.77
CA HIS A 783 15.68 -15.57 20.53
C HIS A 783 14.94 -14.64 19.55
N PHE A 784 15.63 -14.04 18.58
CA PHE A 784 15.09 -13.04 17.63
C PHE A 784 15.16 -13.42 16.13
N MET A 785 15.29 -14.71 15.82
CA MET A 785 15.53 -15.21 14.43
C MET A 785 14.57 -16.32 13.96
N GLU A 786 13.41 -16.50 14.58
CA GLU A 786 12.34 -17.41 14.08
C GLU A 786 10.93 -16.86 14.37
N LEU A 787 9.98 -17.14 13.45
CA LEU A 787 8.57 -16.66 13.33
C LEU A 787 8.33 -15.32 12.60
#